data_AF-A0A439DKY7-F1
#
_entry.id   AF-A0A439DKY7-F1
#
_cell.length_a   1.000
_cell.length_b   1.000
_cell.length_c   1.000
_cell.angle_alpha   90.00
_cell.angle_beta   90.00
_cell.angle_gamma   90.00
#
_symmetry.space_group_name_H-M   'P 1'
#
loop_
_entity.id
_entity.type
_entity.pdbx_description
1 polymer ?
#
loop_
_entity_poly.entity_id
_entity_poly.type
_entity_poly.pdbx_seq_one_letter_code
_entity_poly.pdbx_strand_id
1 'polypeptide(L)'
;MAGPVHTTPSNPEYQHFVPQFILRNFAHKYTGPQRSKKGKNKKKDDSIFRGEFVVNNVNLKADPIAIEETKVKRILGQYDMYQDTALPAAQRRQIETMLGKLEAQVSTIFRKMTKAFDAGDTSVWVTREERNAIRKFLFILKYRGSTFHNRFYHENPDEYDANDKSRLQTYMEKNGLKRPVDVWFHNLKTIMNLNMNTENWQRELVEQMYSDDAMWFFMHSEMMYMAICTPSETDAEFILTDNSYNVFEGPNTFVQNPATGEFSDNGWTSFHEFAPLSPKLMIILRSLLLPVPEEDSDPKIKAWRDARRKEAVDDWYGTSQKSSLADLPIKKARNSYSEVVNGQVRLLPGEDGMKRKTDKFCFQFFPVGMEHVNKINHILFDNAYRCTNIVFNSRDTFFKTLEWYMTYSGTLGKLITGDSEDKRRKHLQNLAALLKSLGSTREPVWTESPGHAMSEFEQLRALFRSLKAGLMDWMLSAEQELQTSPTPPRGSKFAYICLGGSDETFLEDMEHAAFMLKQRIKIDVRSRGMPEMIREQDRQELIKEYLTYPSRKVLFYVKRVRLMILEHHDEGYLQRAIDSALEDPEDIIAQALHDKMAPNKLNRLIYNTAMNDIDREKNPISEQELWKTPPQSLEGALRLGMIGKYVFAIPGLLKDCGIPEVERLAPIQEQIIRRQDLSRIKGLPFHFITNDQKTELLTRLMVKPMFRQALDNSVEADLLSRLEDVLFKISYPTPPMKPPI
;
A
#
# COMPACT_ATOMS: atom_id res chain seq x y z
N MET A 1 -31.18 -7.25 -20.37
CA MET A 1 -31.29 -5.80 -20.64
C MET A 1 -30.20 -5.43 -21.62
N ALA A 2 -30.55 -4.70 -22.67
CA ALA A 2 -29.62 -4.31 -23.73
C ALA A 2 -28.53 -3.40 -23.16
N GLY A 3 -27.27 -3.71 -23.46
CA GLY A 3 -26.11 -2.92 -23.05
C GLY A 3 -26.11 -1.52 -23.68
N PRO A 4 -25.24 -0.63 -23.19
CA PRO A 4 -25.20 0.75 -23.64
C PRO A 4 -24.83 0.83 -25.12
N VAL A 5 -25.56 1.68 -25.85
CA VAL A 5 -25.34 1.95 -27.27
C VAL A 5 -24.08 2.80 -27.41
N HIS A 6 -22.94 2.15 -27.65
CA HIS A 6 -21.72 2.84 -28.08
C HIS A 6 -21.94 3.45 -29.46
N THR A 7 -21.88 4.78 -29.55
CA THR A 7 -21.72 5.48 -30.83
C THR A 7 -20.34 5.13 -31.38
N THR A 8 -20.32 4.22 -32.35
CA THR A 8 -19.10 3.76 -33.00
C THR A 8 -18.43 4.94 -33.72
N PRO A 9 -17.12 5.20 -33.52
CA PRO A 9 -16.39 6.22 -34.25
C PRO A 9 -16.48 5.96 -35.77
N SER A 10 -16.62 7.01 -36.58
CA SER A 10 -16.78 6.90 -38.04
C SER A 10 -15.55 6.33 -38.77
N ASN A 11 -14.44 6.08 -38.06
CA ASN A 11 -13.30 5.24 -38.46
C ASN A 11 -12.54 4.80 -37.20
N PRO A 12 -12.62 3.52 -36.78
CA PRO A 12 -11.88 3.04 -35.60
C PRO A 12 -10.36 2.98 -35.88
N GLU A 13 -9.56 3.44 -34.94
CA GLU A 13 -8.09 3.48 -35.01
C GLU A 13 -7.49 2.35 -34.17
N TYR A 14 -6.70 1.47 -34.79
CA TYR A 14 -6.00 0.40 -34.06
C TYR A 14 -4.72 0.95 -33.43
N GLN A 15 -4.65 0.94 -32.10
CA GLN A 15 -3.56 1.52 -31.33
C GLN A 15 -2.78 0.41 -30.62
N HIS A 16 -1.46 0.47 -30.76
CA HIS A 16 -0.54 -0.55 -30.25
C HIS A 16 -0.16 -0.24 -28.80
N PHE A 17 -0.38 -1.18 -27.87
CA PHE A 17 0.22 -1.09 -26.54
C PHE A 17 1.68 -1.59 -26.58
N VAL A 18 2.02 -2.57 -27.41
CA VAL A 18 3.42 -2.87 -27.79
C VAL A 18 3.72 -2.30 -29.18
N PRO A 19 4.65 -1.33 -29.31
CA PRO A 19 4.80 -0.61 -30.56
C PRO A 19 5.35 -1.47 -31.69
N GLN A 20 4.96 -1.12 -32.92
CA GLN A 20 5.33 -1.87 -34.13
C GLN A 20 6.84 -1.98 -34.33
N PHE A 21 7.65 -1.02 -33.89
CA PHE A 21 9.10 -1.11 -34.07
C PHE A 21 9.73 -2.20 -33.20
N ILE A 22 9.13 -2.55 -32.05
CA ILE A 22 9.52 -3.72 -31.25
C ILE A 22 8.98 -4.99 -31.91
N LEU A 23 7.70 -5.00 -32.31
CA LEU A 23 7.09 -6.17 -32.97
C LEU A 23 7.84 -6.59 -34.24
N ARG A 24 8.38 -5.63 -35.01
CA ARG A 24 9.19 -5.90 -36.20
C ARG A 24 10.46 -6.68 -35.91
N ASN A 25 10.99 -6.63 -34.68
CA ASN A 25 12.15 -7.43 -34.28
C ASN A 25 11.81 -8.91 -34.07
N PHE A 26 10.52 -9.25 -33.94
CA PHE A 26 10.00 -10.61 -33.87
C PHE A 26 9.39 -11.08 -35.21
N ALA A 27 9.37 -10.21 -36.22
CA ALA A 27 8.62 -10.44 -37.45
C ALA A 27 9.46 -11.07 -38.55
N HIS A 28 8.81 -11.88 -39.36
CA HIS A 28 9.34 -12.40 -40.63
C HIS A 28 8.42 -12.01 -41.79
N LYS A 29 8.89 -12.23 -43.01
CA LYS A 29 8.07 -12.00 -44.22
C LYS A 29 7.19 -13.23 -44.47
N TYR A 30 5.89 -13.02 -44.61
CA TYR A 30 4.95 -14.09 -44.91
C TYR A 30 5.24 -14.76 -46.26
N THR A 31 5.42 -16.08 -46.27
CA THR A 31 5.78 -16.88 -47.45
C THR A 31 4.63 -17.72 -48.02
N GLY A 32 3.43 -17.66 -47.43
CA GLY A 32 2.28 -18.46 -47.85
C GLY A 32 1.76 -18.18 -49.28
N PRO A 33 0.78 -18.99 -49.75
CA PRO A 33 0.33 -18.98 -51.13
C PRO A 33 -0.25 -17.62 -51.56
N GLN A 34 0.21 -17.12 -52.71
CA GLN A 34 -0.21 -15.84 -53.27
C GLN A 34 -1.61 -15.97 -53.87
N ARG A 35 -2.65 -15.42 -53.20
CA ARG A 35 -3.99 -15.33 -53.81
C ARG A 35 -3.99 -14.29 -54.92
N SER A 36 -4.38 -14.69 -56.13
CA SER A 36 -4.49 -13.80 -57.29
C SER A 36 -5.50 -12.67 -57.03
N LYS A 37 -5.17 -11.44 -57.45
CA LYS A 37 -6.03 -10.24 -57.40
C LYS A 37 -7.28 -10.33 -58.32
N LYS A 38 -7.94 -11.49 -58.42
CA LYS A 38 -9.18 -11.65 -59.20
C LYS A 38 -10.37 -11.73 -58.25
N GLY A 39 -11.06 -10.61 -58.10
CA GLY A 39 -12.35 -10.50 -57.43
C GLY A 39 -12.53 -9.18 -56.71
N LYS A 40 -13.08 -8.17 -57.38
CA LYS A 40 -13.27 -6.79 -56.85
C LYS A 40 -14.27 -6.64 -55.69
N ASN A 41 -14.90 -7.70 -55.19
CA ASN A 41 -16.05 -7.57 -54.27
C ASN A 41 -15.98 -8.39 -52.98
N LYS A 42 -14.85 -8.41 -52.27
CA LYS A 42 -14.85 -8.73 -50.82
C LYS A 42 -13.87 -7.83 -50.07
N LYS A 43 -14.40 -6.83 -49.36
CA LYS A 43 -13.69 -6.21 -48.22
C LYS A 43 -13.40 -7.33 -47.21
N LYS A 44 -12.16 -7.77 -47.08
CA LYS A 44 -11.68 -8.55 -45.93
C LYS A 44 -10.31 -8.01 -45.54
N ASP A 45 -10.30 -7.17 -44.49
CA ASP A 45 -9.10 -6.60 -43.87
C ASP A 45 -8.16 -7.71 -43.29
N ASP A 46 -8.68 -8.94 -43.16
CA ASP A 46 -8.00 -10.11 -42.56
C ASP A 46 -7.06 -10.90 -43.49
N SER A 47 -7.06 -10.68 -44.81
CA SER A 47 -6.17 -11.50 -45.67
C SER A 47 -4.71 -11.05 -45.60
N ILE A 48 -3.79 -11.97 -45.29
CA ILE A 48 -2.33 -11.74 -45.25
C ILE A 48 -1.74 -11.90 -46.65
N PHE A 49 -0.98 -10.90 -47.11
CA PHE A 49 -0.34 -10.94 -48.42
C PHE A 49 1.12 -11.40 -48.33
N ARG A 50 1.59 -12.10 -49.37
CA ARG A 50 3.00 -12.54 -49.46
C ARG A 50 3.93 -11.34 -49.37
N GLY A 51 4.95 -11.44 -48.50
CA GLY A 51 5.93 -10.38 -48.26
C GLY A 51 5.52 -9.36 -47.18
N GLU A 52 4.29 -9.42 -46.65
CA GLU A 52 3.92 -8.64 -45.47
C GLU A 52 4.66 -9.13 -44.23
N PHE A 53 4.96 -8.21 -43.30
CA PHE A 53 5.55 -8.55 -42.01
C PHE A 53 4.48 -9.15 -41.09
N VAL A 54 4.74 -10.38 -40.66
CA VAL A 54 3.93 -11.16 -39.73
C VAL A 54 4.80 -11.64 -38.58
N VAL A 55 4.16 -11.99 -37.47
CA VAL A 55 4.82 -12.65 -36.32
C VAL A 55 4.20 -14.03 -36.13
N ASN A 56 4.99 -14.98 -35.65
CA ASN A 56 4.44 -16.24 -35.14
C ASN A 56 3.80 -15.98 -33.77
N ASN A 57 2.59 -16.49 -33.58
CA ASN A 57 1.78 -16.22 -32.40
C ASN A 57 0.98 -17.46 -31.96
N VAL A 58 0.89 -17.67 -30.65
CA VAL A 58 -0.18 -18.50 -30.07
C VAL A 58 -1.39 -17.62 -29.80
N ASN A 59 -2.48 -17.87 -30.52
CA ASN A 59 -3.75 -17.20 -30.27
C ASN A 59 -4.45 -17.86 -29.08
N LEU A 60 -4.37 -17.23 -27.91
CA LEU A 60 -4.96 -17.72 -26.66
C LEU A 60 -6.49 -17.55 -26.61
N LYS A 61 -7.08 -16.80 -27.55
CA LYS A 61 -8.53 -16.65 -27.70
C LYS A 61 -9.16 -17.72 -28.58
N ALA A 62 -8.37 -18.41 -29.40
CA ALA A 62 -8.87 -19.51 -30.23
C ALA A 62 -9.26 -20.71 -29.35
N ASP A 63 -10.28 -21.45 -29.76
CA ASP A 63 -10.70 -22.69 -29.12
C ASP A 63 -10.82 -23.82 -30.16
N PRO A 64 -9.90 -24.80 -30.19
CA PRO A 64 -8.70 -24.90 -29.34
C PRO A 64 -7.65 -23.82 -29.65
N ILE A 65 -6.75 -23.54 -28.70
CA ILE A 65 -5.65 -22.59 -28.94
C ILE A 65 -4.77 -23.08 -30.09
N ALA A 66 -4.30 -22.15 -30.94
CA ALA A 66 -3.58 -22.49 -32.15
C ALA A 66 -2.37 -21.57 -32.39
N ILE A 67 -1.35 -22.11 -33.05
CA ILE A 67 -0.25 -21.32 -33.61
C ILE A 67 -0.68 -20.78 -34.97
N GLU A 68 -0.61 -19.46 -35.13
CA GLU A 68 -0.90 -18.77 -36.37
C GLU A 68 0.12 -17.65 -36.67
N GLU A 69 0.11 -17.16 -37.90
CA GLU A 69 0.85 -15.96 -38.29
C GLU A 69 -0.09 -14.75 -38.26
N THR A 70 0.27 -13.71 -37.51
CA THR A 70 -0.54 -12.50 -37.36
C THR A 70 0.20 -11.28 -37.92
N LYS A 71 -0.52 -10.38 -38.61
CA LYS A 71 0.07 -9.13 -39.13
C LYS A 71 0.60 -8.26 -37.98
N VAL A 72 1.81 -7.74 -38.11
CA VAL A 72 2.39 -6.78 -37.14
C VAL A 72 1.47 -5.59 -36.87
N LYS A 73 0.71 -5.14 -37.89
CA LYS A 73 -0.23 -4.01 -37.78
C LYS A 73 -1.51 -4.30 -36.99
N ARG A 74 -1.76 -5.56 -36.59
CA ARG A 74 -3.03 -6.04 -36.01
C ARG A 74 -2.83 -6.97 -34.80
N ILE A 75 -1.68 -6.89 -34.14
CA ILE A 75 -1.36 -7.65 -32.93
C ILE A 75 -0.84 -6.73 -31.82
N LEU A 76 -1.02 -7.12 -30.56
CA LEU A 76 -0.58 -6.38 -29.36
C LEU A 76 -1.06 -4.92 -29.33
N GLY A 77 -2.35 -4.75 -29.67
CA GLY A 77 -3.06 -3.47 -29.67
C GLY A 77 -4.57 -3.66 -29.57
N GLN A 78 -5.27 -2.54 -29.44
CA GLN A 78 -6.73 -2.49 -29.36
C GLN A 78 -7.25 -1.24 -30.09
N TYR A 79 -8.50 -1.29 -30.55
CA TYR A 79 -9.12 -0.14 -31.19
C TYR A 79 -9.49 0.93 -30.17
N ASP A 80 -9.21 2.18 -30.52
CA ASP A 80 -9.72 3.40 -29.87
C ASP A 80 -9.38 3.57 -28.38
N MET A 81 -8.32 2.90 -27.89
CA MET A 81 -7.79 3.01 -26.52
C MET A 81 -7.57 4.44 -26.02
N TYR A 82 -7.11 5.34 -26.90
CA TYR A 82 -6.75 6.73 -26.53
C TYR A 82 -7.71 7.76 -27.11
N GLN A 83 -8.87 7.35 -27.65
CA GLN A 83 -9.84 8.30 -28.17
C GLN A 83 -10.55 9.02 -27.02
N ASP A 84 -10.15 10.26 -26.77
CA ASP A 84 -10.88 11.10 -25.82
C ASP A 84 -12.11 11.72 -26.49
N THR A 85 -13.25 11.04 -26.36
CA THR A 85 -14.54 11.47 -26.94
C THR A 85 -15.06 12.79 -26.37
N ALA A 86 -14.59 13.20 -25.19
CA ALA A 86 -14.95 14.46 -24.54
C ALA A 86 -14.23 15.68 -25.17
N LEU A 87 -13.14 15.46 -25.89
CA LEU A 87 -12.40 16.52 -26.57
C LEU A 87 -12.90 16.77 -28.01
N PRO A 88 -12.69 17.99 -28.54
CA PRO A 88 -12.92 18.31 -29.94
C PRO A 88 -12.12 17.38 -30.85
N ALA A 89 -12.67 17.07 -32.03
CA ALA A 89 -12.09 16.11 -32.98
C ALA A 89 -10.57 16.30 -33.23
N ALA A 90 -10.10 17.55 -33.29
CA ALA A 90 -8.70 17.90 -33.50
C ALA A 90 -7.76 17.50 -32.35
N GLN A 91 -8.28 17.36 -31.13
CA GLN A 91 -7.51 17.05 -29.92
C GLN A 91 -7.65 15.59 -29.48
N ARG A 92 -8.59 14.82 -30.07
CA ARG A 92 -8.83 13.40 -29.72
C ARG A 92 -7.61 12.50 -29.89
N ARG A 93 -6.68 12.84 -30.78
CA ARG A 93 -5.45 12.08 -31.06
C ARG A 93 -4.21 12.63 -30.36
N GLN A 94 -4.38 13.48 -29.34
CA GLN A 94 -3.25 14.12 -28.65
C GLN A 94 -2.33 13.09 -27.99
N ILE A 95 -2.89 12.12 -27.25
CA ILE A 95 -2.11 11.08 -26.56
C ILE A 95 -1.36 10.21 -27.58
N GLU A 96 -2.05 9.75 -28.62
CA GLU A 96 -1.42 8.98 -29.71
C GLU A 96 -0.27 9.75 -30.37
N THR A 97 -0.44 11.06 -30.59
CA THR A 97 0.61 11.93 -31.14
C THR A 97 1.82 12.04 -30.20
N MET A 98 1.59 12.13 -28.89
CA MET A 98 2.66 12.20 -27.89
C MET A 98 3.40 10.86 -27.77
N LEU A 99 2.67 9.74 -27.77
CA LEU A 99 3.25 8.40 -27.81
C LEU A 99 4.10 8.21 -29.06
N GLY A 100 3.61 8.62 -30.23
CA GLY A 100 4.37 8.55 -31.48
C GLY A 100 5.71 9.30 -31.43
N LYS A 101 5.77 10.46 -30.75
CA LYS A 101 7.03 11.21 -30.55
C LYS A 101 8.00 10.45 -29.64
N LEU A 102 7.51 9.94 -28.51
CA LEU A 102 8.33 9.16 -27.57
C LEU A 102 8.85 7.87 -28.24
N GLU A 103 8.00 7.17 -28.98
CA GLU A 103 8.34 5.96 -29.73
C GLU A 103 9.38 6.24 -30.82
N ALA A 104 9.27 7.35 -31.56
CA ALA A 104 10.26 7.72 -32.56
C ALA A 104 11.64 7.98 -31.95
N GLN A 105 11.68 8.68 -30.80
CA GLN A 105 12.91 8.93 -30.06
C GLN A 105 13.53 7.61 -29.58
N VAL A 106 12.77 6.76 -28.89
CA VAL A 106 13.29 5.52 -28.29
C VAL A 106 13.62 4.46 -29.34
N SER A 107 12.89 4.40 -30.46
CA SER A 107 13.21 3.53 -31.59
C SER A 107 14.62 3.77 -32.12
N THR A 108 15.08 5.04 -32.12
CA THR A 108 16.43 5.39 -32.54
C THR A 108 17.48 4.83 -31.57
N ILE A 109 17.20 4.89 -30.27
CA ILE A 109 18.08 4.38 -29.21
C ILE A 109 18.12 2.84 -29.25
N PHE A 110 16.98 2.16 -29.35
CA PHE A 110 16.95 0.70 -29.42
C PHE A 110 17.59 0.17 -30.70
N ARG A 111 17.44 0.86 -31.84
CA ARG A 111 18.15 0.50 -33.07
C ARG A 111 19.66 0.61 -32.93
N LYS A 112 20.15 1.61 -32.18
CA LYS A 112 21.57 1.75 -31.84
C LYS A 112 22.03 0.54 -31.00
N MET A 113 21.25 0.11 -30.00
CA MET A 113 21.55 -1.07 -29.19
C MET A 113 21.57 -2.36 -30.03
N THR A 114 20.54 -2.59 -30.85
CA THR A 114 20.47 -3.77 -31.72
C THR A 114 21.62 -3.80 -32.73
N LYS A 115 21.95 -2.66 -33.36
CA LYS A 115 23.09 -2.59 -34.28
C LYS A 115 24.44 -2.88 -33.61
N ALA A 116 24.66 -2.37 -32.41
CA ALA A 116 25.88 -2.66 -31.65
C ALA A 116 25.97 -4.16 -31.33
N PHE A 117 24.86 -4.75 -30.88
CA PHE A 117 24.78 -6.19 -30.64
C PHE A 117 25.04 -7.02 -31.91
N ASP A 118 24.37 -6.69 -33.03
CA ASP A 118 24.53 -7.38 -34.32
C ASP A 118 25.96 -7.24 -34.89
N ALA A 119 26.64 -6.13 -34.57
CA ALA A 119 28.04 -5.92 -34.93
C ALA A 119 29.04 -6.72 -34.07
N GLY A 120 28.56 -7.37 -33.00
CA GLY A 120 29.40 -8.11 -32.06
C GLY A 120 30.05 -7.24 -30.99
N ASP A 121 29.60 -6.00 -30.79
CA ASP A 121 30.07 -5.16 -29.70
C ASP A 121 29.71 -5.80 -28.35
N THR A 122 30.57 -5.66 -27.35
CA THR A 122 30.33 -6.18 -25.99
C THR A 122 29.47 -5.26 -25.13
N SER A 123 29.29 -4.00 -25.56
CA SER A 123 28.55 -2.98 -24.82
C SER A 123 28.10 -1.83 -25.70
N VAL A 124 27.18 -1.02 -25.19
CA VAL A 124 26.66 0.18 -25.84
C VAL A 124 26.63 1.36 -24.88
N TRP A 125 27.14 2.51 -25.33
CA TRP A 125 27.07 3.76 -24.57
C TRP A 125 25.80 4.53 -24.89
N VAL A 126 25.10 4.99 -23.86
CA VAL A 126 23.95 5.88 -23.97
C VAL A 126 24.13 7.12 -23.09
N THR A 127 23.58 8.25 -23.50
CA THR A 127 23.60 9.47 -22.69
C THR A 127 22.60 9.37 -21.53
N ARG A 128 22.72 10.26 -20.54
CA ARG A 128 21.72 10.41 -19.47
C ARG A 128 20.31 10.64 -20.00
N GLU A 129 20.18 11.46 -21.04
CA GLU A 129 18.91 11.76 -21.69
C GLU A 129 18.32 10.52 -22.38
N GLU A 130 19.15 9.78 -23.15
CA GLU A 130 18.73 8.53 -23.78
C GLU A 130 18.29 7.50 -22.72
N ARG A 131 19.05 7.35 -21.63
CA ARG A 131 18.71 6.45 -20.51
C ARG A 131 17.38 6.83 -19.84
N ASN A 132 17.16 8.13 -19.59
CA ASN A 132 15.92 8.61 -18.99
C ASN A 132 14.72 8.41 -19.94
N ALA A 133 14.91 8.60 -21.25
CA ALA A 133 13.89 8.31 -22.26
C ALA A 133 13.52 6.82 -22.28
N ILE A 134 14.50 5.92 -22.15
CA ILE A 134 14.25 4.46 -22.03
C ILE A 134 13.41 4.18 -20.79
N ARG A 135 13.81 4.66 -19.59
CA ARG A 135 13.06 4.41 -18.34
C ARG A 135 11.61 4.88 -18.44
N LYS A 136 11.41 6.11 -18.90
CA LYS A 136 10.08 6.66 -19.14
C LYS A 136 9.27 5.78 -20.08
N PHE A 137 9.87 5.36 -21.19
CA PHE A 137 9.21 4.54 -22.18
C PHE A 137 8.84 3.15 -21.67
N LEU A 138 9.72 2.48 -20.94
CA LEU A 138 9.44 1.16 -20.35
C LEU A 138 8.27 1.24 -19.35
N PHE A 139 8.23 2.29 -18.52
CA PHE A 139 7.06 2.51 -17.66
C PHE A 139 5.78 2.77 -18.47
N ILE A 140 5.85 3.58 -19.54
CA ILE A 140 4.69 3.83 -20.40
C ILE A 140 4.17 2.54 -21.05
N LEU A 141 5.04 1.62 -21.48
CA LEU A 141 4.61 0.31 -22.00
C LEU A 141 3.87 -0.52 -20.95
N LYS A 142 4.28 -0.42 -19.69
CA LYS A 142 3.61 -1.04 -18.55
C LYS A 142 2.24 -0.41 -18.30
N TYR A 143 2.20 0.91 -18.23
CA TYR A 143 1.04 1.72 -17.83
C TYR A 143 -0.05 1.81 -18.92
N ARG A 144 0.32 1.67 -20.19
CA ARG A 144 -0.61 1.75 -21.32
C ARG A 144 -1.22 0.40 -21.76
N GLY A 145 -0.85 -0.69 -21.09
CA GLY A 145 -1.31 -2.04 -21.42
C GLY A 145 -2.82 -2.21 -21.28
N SER A 146 -3.37 -3.26 -21.90
CA SER A 146 -4.81 -3.56 -21.89
C SER A 146 -5.40 -3.72 -20.49
N THR A 147 -4.62 -4.20 -19.51
CA THR A 147 -5.05 -4.30 -18.11
C THR A 147 -5.39 -2.93 -17.51
N PHE A 148 -4.56 -1.92 -17.76
CA PHE A 148 -4.79 -0.57 -17.23
C PHE A 148 -5.87 0.18 -18.00
N HIS A 149 -5.94 -0.04 -19.31
CA HIS A 149 -7.09 0.43 -20.08
C HIS A 149 -8.39 -0.09 -19.45
N ASN A 150 -8.52 -1.40 -19.22
CA ASN A 150 -9.73 -1.97 -18.63
C ASN A 150 -10.01 -1.49 -17.19
N ARG A 151 -8.97 -1.13 -16.43
CA ARG A 151 -9.11 -0.57 -15.08
C ARG A 151 -9.71 0.83 -15.09
N PHE A 152 -9.32 1.69 -16.04
CA PHE A 152 -9.72 3.10 -16.04
C PHE A 152 -10.84 3.42 -17.03
N TYR A 153 -11.12 2.56 -18.01
CA TYR A 153 -12.08 2.83 -19.08
C TYR A 153 -13.54 2.66 -18.62
N HIS A 154 -13.98 3.60 -17.78
CA HIS A 154 -15.32 3.70 -17.23
C HIS A 154 -15.89 5.10 -17.50
N GLU A 155 -17.19 5.19 -17.77
CA GLU A 155 -17.85 6.47 -18.07
C GLU A 155 -18.20 7.23 -16.78
N ASN A 156 -18.44 6.51 -15.68
CA ASN A 156 -18.83 7.09 -14.40
C ASN A 156 -17.84 6.68 -13.28
N PRO A 157 -17.54 7.55 -12.30
CA PRO A 157 -16.68 7.21 -11.17
C PRO A 157 -17.18 6.01 -10.36
N ASP A 158 -18.49 5.78 -10.32
CA ASP A 158 -19.11 4.68 -9.57
C ASP A 158 -18.90 3.31 -10.23
N GLU A 159 -18.63 3.28 -11.53
CA GLU A 159 -18.34 2.04 -12.27
C GLU A 159 -16.89 1.58 -12.11
N TYR A 160 -16.01 2.46 -11.60
CA TYR A 160 -14.64 2.10 -11.28
C TYR A 160 -14.62 1.09 -10.14
N ASP A 161 -13.99 -0.06 -10.39
CA ASP A 161 -13.96 -1.20 -9.49
C ASP A 161 -12.52 -1.68 -9.28
N ALA A 162 -11.80 -0.94 -8.43
CA ALA A 162 -10.47 -1.31 -7.96
C ALA A 162 -10.29 -0.90 -6.49
N ASN A 163 -9.26 -1.46 -5.85
CA ASN A 163 -8.96 -1.28 -4.43
C ASN A 163 -8.66 0.16 -3.99
N ASP A 164 -8.44 1.08 -4.94
CA ASP A 164 -8.14 2.48 -4.71
C ASP A 164 -9.29 3.43 -5.11
N LYS A 165 -10.51 2.91 -5.30
CA LYS A 165 -11.68 3.70 -5.75
C LYS A 165 -11.89 5.00 -4.98
N SER A 166 -11.86 4.96 -3.65
CA SER A 166 -12.07 6.16 -2.81
C SER A 166 -10.99 7.21 -3.05
N ARG A 167 -9.71 6.81 -3.06
CA ARG A 167 -8.57 7.71 -3.32
C ARG A 167 -8.64 8.30 -4.73
N LEU A 168 -9.00 7.49 -5.72
CA LEU A 168 -9.18 7.96 -7.09
C LEU A 168 -10.30 9.00 -7.18
N GLN A 169 -11.46 8.74 -6.54
CA GLN A 169 -12.59 9.68 -6.51
C GLN A 169 -12.19 11.01 -5.85
N THR A 170 -11.50 10.99 -4.71
CA THR A 170 -10.98 12.21 -4.07
C THR A 170 -10.03 12.98 -4.99
N TYR A 171 -9.12 12.27 -5.68
CA TYR A 171 -8.22 12.90 -6.66
C TYR A 171 -9.01 13.52 -7.83
N MET A 172 -10.03 12.84 -8.33
CA MET A 172 -10.88 13.31 -9.42
C MET A 172 -11.63 14.59 -9.03
N GLU A 173 -12.24 14.63 -7.84
CA GLU A 173 -12.93 15.81 -7.32
C GLU A 173 -11.98 17.01 -7.18
N LYS A 174 -10.81 16.79 -6.57
CA LYS A 174 -9.79 17.84 -6.38
C LYS A 174 -9.29 18.44 -7.70
N ASN A 175 -9.22 17.63 -8.76
CA ASN A 175 -8.68 18.04 -10.07
C ASN A 175 -9.77 18.34 -11.11
N GLY A 176 -11.06 18.31 -10.73
CA GLY A 176 -12.18 18.56 -11.63
C GLY A 176 -12.31 17.53 -12.77
N LEU A 177 -11.85 16.30 -12.55
CA LEU A 177 -11.92 15.20 -13.51
C LEU A 177 -13.25 14.44 -13.35
N LYS A 178 -13.90 14.09 -14.46
CA LYS A 178 -15.26 13.51 -14.42
C LYS A 178 -15.27 12.00 -14.56
N ARG A 179 -14.33 11.45 -15.34
CA ARG A 179 -14.26 10.01 -15.64
C ARG A 179 -12.94 9.42 -15.15
N PRO A 180 -12.90 8.17 -14.67
CA PRO A 180 -11.65 7.50 -14.31
C PRO A 180 -10.62 7.47 -15.47
N VAL A 181 -11.08 7.37 -16.71
CA VAL A 181 -10.22 7.42 -17.91
C VAL A 181 -9.50 8.76 -18.06
N ASP A 182 -10.10 9.85 -17.58
CA ASP A 182 -9.49 11.19 -17.63
C ASP A 182 -8.25 11.24 -16.71
N VAL A 183 -8.26 10.51 -15.58
CA VAL A 183 -7.08 10.37 -14.70
C VAL A 183 -5.96 9.65 -15.43
N TRP A 184 -6.26 8.54 -16.09
CA TRP A 184 -5.27 7.78 -16.85
C TRP A 184 -4.67 8.60 -17.99
N PHE A 185 -5.51 9.34 -18.73
CA PHE A 185 -5.07 10.26 -19.78
C PHE A 185 -4.22 11.40 -19.25
N HIS A 186 -4.59 12.00 -18.13
CA HIS A 186 -3.82 13.03 -17.45
C HIS A 186 -2.44 12.49 -17.04
N ASN A 187 -2.39 11.35 -16.37
CA ASN A 187 -1.15 10.70 -15.93
C ASN A 187 -0.21 10.37 -17.10
N LEU A 188 -0.74 9.81 -18.20
CA LEU A 188 0.02 9.56 -19.42
C LEU A 188 0.66 10.84 -19.97
N LYS A 189 -0.10 11.94 -20.04
CA LYS A 189 0.40 13.25 -20.51
C LYS A 189 1.48 13.78 -19.57
N THR A 190 1.26 13.72 -18.25
CA THR A 190 2.21 14.18 -17.24
C THR A 190 3.54 13.45 -17.35
N ILE A 191 3.54 12.11 -17.38
CA ILE A 191 4.77 11.31 -17.51
C ILE A 191 5.48 11.61 -18.83
N MET A 192 4.75 11.71 -19.95
CA MET A 192 5.36 12.00 -21.25
C MET A 192 6.04 13.37 -21.28
N ASN A 193 5.44 14.40 -20.67
CA ASN A 193 5.97 15.76 -20.62
C ASN A 193 7.06 15.97 -19.54
N LEU A 194 7.14 15.09 -18.53
CA LEU A 194 8.06 15.20 -17.41
C LEU A 194 9.52 15.34 -17.84
N ASN A 195 10.20 16.38 -17.37
CA ASN A 195 11.63 16.56 -17.63
C ASN A 195 12.49 15.95 -16.51
N MET A 196 12.87 14.68 -16.67
CA MET A 196 13.70 13.94 -15.71
C MET A 196 15.17 14.40 -15.61
N ASN A 197 15.53 15.51 -16.26
CA ASN A 197 16.88 16.09 -16.20
C ASN A 197 17.01 17.25 -15.19
N THR A 198 15.91 17.64 -14.52
CA THR A 198 15.93 18.61 -13.42
C THR A 198 16.19 17.91 -12.09
N GLU A 199 16.55 18.62 -11.04
CA GLU A 199 16.74 18.01 -9.71
C GLU A 199 15.39 17.73 -9.00
N ASN A 200 14.34 18.48 -9.36
CA ASN A 200 13.05 18.48 -8.65
C ASN A 200 11.94 17.69 -9.38
N TRP A 201 12.26 16.96 -10.46
CA TRP A 201 11.24 16.25 -11.25
C TRP A 201 10.38 15.29 -10.41
N GLN A 202 10.94 14.71 -9.34
CA GLN A 202 10.24 13.78 -8.47
C GLN A 202 9.10 14.47 -7.71
N ARG A 203 9.39 15.64 -7.15
CA ARG A 203 8.40 16.47 -6.47
C ARG A 203 7.35 16.97 -7.46
N GLU A 204 7.80 17.44 -8.63
CA GLU A 204 6.92 17.86 -9.71
C GLU A 204 5.94 16.75 -10.13
N LEU A 205 6.42 15.51 -10.22
CA LEU A 205 5.60 14.36 -10.57
C LEU A 205 4.50 14.12 -9.53
N VAL A 206 4.87 14.03 -8.25
CA VAL A 206 3.92 13.75 -7.16
C VAL A 206 2.87 14.86 -7.02
N GLU A 207 3.23 16.11 -7.30
CA GLU A 207 2.30 17.26 -7.27
C GLU A 207 1.34 17.28 -8.48
N GLN A 208 1.72 16.72 -9.63
CA GLN A 208 0.98 16.87 -10.89
C GLN A 208 0.14 15.67 -11.30
N MET A 209 0.38 14.46 -10.79
CA MET A 209 -0.36 13.25 -11.19
C MET A 209 -0.92 12.49 -9.98
N TYR A 210 -1.79 11.51 -10.22
CA TYR A 210 -2.32 10.67 -9.15
C TYR A 210 -1.18 10.00 -8.35
N SER A 211 -1.22 10.13 -7.02
CA SER A 211 -0.09 9.83 -6.12
C SER A 211 0.38 8.37 -6.18
N ASP A 212 -0.55 7.42 -6.22
CA ASP A 212 -0.23 5.99 -6.26
C ASP A 212 0.55 5.65 -7.55
N ASP A 213 0.11 6.22 -8.68
CA ASP A 213 0.77 6.04 -9.98
C ASP A 213 2.11 6.81 -10.06
N ALA A 214 2.21 7.99 -9.42
CA ALA A 214 3.45 8.76 -9.32
C ALA A 214 4.53 7.98 -8.57
N MET A 215 4.15 7.40 -7.42
CA MET A 215 5.03 6.58 -6.60
C MET A 215 5.48 5.35 -7.37
N TRP A 216 4.59 4.74 -8.15
CA TRP A 216 4.97 3.60 -8.98
C TRP A 216 6.00 3.95 -10.05
N PHE A 217 5.83 5.09 -10.73
CA PHE A 217 6.81 5.60 -11.69
C PHE A 217 8.16 5.88 -11.03
N PHE A 218 8.14 6.47 -9.83
CA PHE A 218 9.34 6.72 -9.03
C PHE A 218 10.08 5.42 -8.70
N MET A 219 9.36 4.41 -8.18
CA MET A 219 9.94 3.10 -7.86
C MET A 219 10.56 2.43 -9.08
N HIS A 220 9.86 2.45 -10.23
CA HIS A 220 10.38 1.91 -11.49
C HIS A 220 11.65 2.65 -11.95
N SER A 221 11.68 3.98 -11.82
CA SER A 221 12.75 4.81 -12.37
C SER A 221 14.01 4.86 -11.50
N GLU A 222 13.85 4.90 -10.17
CA GLU A 222 14.96 5.16 -9.24
C GLU A 222 15.31 3.95 -8.35
N MET A 223 14.38 3.02 -8.10
CA MET A 223 14.64 1.83 -7.27
C MET A 223 15.01 0.60 -8.08
N MET A 224 15.23 0.74 -9.39
CA MET A 224 15.72 -0.32 -10.27
C MET A 224 16.84 0.16 -11.19
N TYR A 225 17.77 -0.75 -11.50
CA TYR A 225 18.77 -0.52 -12.55
C TYR A 225 18.49 -1.39 -13.78
N MET A 226 18.75 -0.83 -14.97
CA MET A 226 18.63 -1.55 -16.23
C MET A 226 19.91 -2.35 -16.51
N ALA A 227 19.75 -3.56 -17.04
CA ALA A 227 20.80 -4.38 -17.63
C ALA A 227 20.29 -5.01 -18.93
N ILE A 228 21.19 -5.36 -19.85
CA ILE A 228 20.82 -5.96 -21.14
C ILE A 228 21.23 -7.43 -21.13
N CYS A 229 20.27 -8.33 -21.31
CA CYS A 229 20.48 -9.77 -21.41
C CYS A 229 20.35 -10.26 -22.85
N THR A 230 21.17 -11.23 -23.20
CA THR A 230 21.14 -11.92 -24.49
C THR A 230 21.21 -13.43 -24.25
N PRO A 231 20.48 -14.27 -24.97
CA PRO A 231 20.67 -15.71 -24.88
C PRO A 231 22.06 -16.09 -25.36
N SER A 232 22.77 -16.95 -24.61
CA SER A 232 24.09 -17.46 -25.01
C SER A 232 23.99 -18.46 -26.15
N GLU A 233 22.91 -19.24 -26.14
CA GLU A 233 22.64 -20.30 -27.09
C GLU A 233 21.88 -19.77 -28.33
N THR A 234 22.28 -20.25 -29.51
CA THR A 234 21.66 -19.85 -30.77
C THR A 234 20.20 -20.30 -30.89
N ASP A 235 19.81 -21.36 -30.19
CA ASP A 235 18.46 -21.91 -30.16
C ASP A 235 17.66 -21.54 -28.89
N ALA A 236 18.11 -20.54 -28.12
CA ALA A 236 17.36 -19.94 -27.02
C ALA A 236 16.73 -18.60 -27.46
N GLU A 237 15.47 -18.35 -27.13
CA GLU A 237 14.84 -17.06 -27.44
C GLU A 237 13.87 -16.59 -26.36
N PHE A 238 13.73 -15.27 -26.21
CA PHE A 238 12.73 -14.66 -25.35
C PHE A 238 11.38 -14.57 -26.06
N ILE A 239 10.30 -14.88 -25.35
CA ILE A 239 8.92 -14.69 -25.84
C ILE A 239 8.41 -13.28 -25.54
N LEU A 240 7.32 -12.89 -26.20
CA LEU A 240 6.62 -11.63 -25.97
C LEU A 240 5.11 -11.88 -25.82
N THR A 241 4.54 -11.48 -24.70
CA THR A 241 3.11 -11.55 -24.36
C THR A 241 2.49 -10.16 -24.31
N ASP A 242 1.15 -10.09 -24.34
CA ASP A 242 0.42 -8.82 -24.25
C ASP A 242 0.83 -7.96 -23.05
N ASN A 243 1.12 -8.62 -21.91
CA ASN A 243 1.43 -7.98 -20.65
C ASN A 243 2.92 -8.03 -20.28
N SER A 244 3.84 -8.41 -21.17
CA SER A 244 5.25 -8.65 -20.81
C SER A 244 5.91 -7.50 -20.03
N TYR A 245 5.53 -6.25 -20.35
CA TYR A 245 6.05 -5.04 -19.68
C TYR A 245 5.44 -4.77 -18.30
N ASN A 246 4.39 -5.50 -17.94
CA ASN A 246 3.74 -5.49 -16.63
C ASN A 246 3.98 -6.79 -15.83
N VAL A 247 4.76 -7.73 -16.38
CA VAL A 247 5.16 -8.93 -15.67
C VAL A 247 6.41 -8.63 -14.84
N PHE A 248 6.41 -9.12 -13.60
CA PHE A 248 7.54 -9.03 -12.69
C PHE A 248 7.83 -10.39 -12.04
N GLU A 249 9.05 -10.52 -11.55
CA GLU A 249 9.48 -11.59 -10.65
C GLU A 249 9.57 -11.01 -9.23
N GLY A 250 8.99 -11.70 -8.25
CA GLY A 250 9.01 -11.29 -6.85
C GLY A 250 7.74 -11.69 -6.09
N PRO A 251 7.67 -11.45 -4.78
CA PRO A 251 6.51 -11.82 -3.98
C PRO A 251 5.28 -10.96 -4.30
N ASN A 252 4.11 -11.59 -4.27
CA ASN A 252 2.80 -10.95 -4.31
C ASN A 252 1.89 -11.61 -3.28
N THR A 253 1.12 -10.81 -2.52
CA THR A 253 0.18 -11.31 -1.52
C THR A 253 -1.25 -10.95 -1.87
N PHE A 254 -2.11 -11.95 -1.80
CA PHE A 254 -3.56 -11.82 -1.82
C PHE A 254 -4.06 -11.90 -0.38
N VAL A 255 -5.01 -11.06 -0.01
CA VAL A 255 -5.65 -11.09 1.30
C VAL A 255 -7.12 -11.34 1.08
N GLN A 256 -7.62 -12.41 1.69
CA GLN A 256 -9.04 -12.62 1.78
C GLN A 256 -9.62 -11.59 2.74
N ASN A 257 -10.56 -10.79 2.25
CA ASN A 257 -11.39 -9.96 3.09
C ASN A 257 -12.23 -10.90 3.97
N PRO A 258 -12.10 -10.85 5.30
CA PRO A 258 -12.84 -11.74 6.19
C PRO A 258 -14.35 -11.47 6.21
N ALA A 259 -14.79 -10.25 5.85
CA ALA A 259 -16.20 -9.86 5.79
C ALA A 259 -16.91 -10.38 4.54
N THR A 260 -16.25 -10.23 3.39
CA THR A 260 -16.84 -10.55 2.08
C THR A 260 -16.42 -11.92 1.56
N GLY A 261 -15.36 -12.49 2.12
CA GLY A 261 -14.72 -13.71 1.62
C GLY A 261 -13.94 -13.51 0.31
N GLU A 262 -13.89 -12.29 -0.24
CA GLU A 262 -13.23 -11.98 -1.52
C GLU A 262 -11.73 -11.77 -1.34
N PHE A 263 -10.90 -12.25 -2.28
CA PHE A 263 -9.46 -11.98 -2.22
C PHE A 263 -9.14 -10.65 -2.93
N SER A 264 -8.38 -9.79 -2.25
CA SER A 264 -7.84 -8.56 -2.82
C SER A 264 -6.32 -8.60 -2.87
N ASP A 265 -5.74 -8.05 -3.94
CA ASP A 265 -4.30 -7.80 -4.02
C ASP A 265 -3.90 -6.81 -2.91
N ASN A 266 -3.14 -7.27 -1.92
CA ASN A 266 -2.73 -6.46 -0.75
C ASN A 266 -1.35 -5.81 -0.93
N GLY A 267 -0.48 -6.38 -1.78
CA GLY A 267 0.80 -5.77 -2.08
C GLY A 267 1.76 -6.69 -2.84
N TRP A 268 2.53 -6.11 -3.74
CA TRP A 268 3.57 -6.78 -4.52
C TRP A 268 4.93 -6.11 -4.37
N THR A 269 6.01 -6.87 -4.53
CA THR A 269 7.36 -6.32 -4.65
C THR A 269 8.07 -6.93 -5.85
N SER A 270 8.45 -6.09 -6.80
CA SER A 270 9.23 -6.50 -7.97
C SER A 270 10.72 -6.61 -7.61
N PHE A 271 11.28 -7.81 -7.77
CA PHE A 271 12.72 -8.03 -7.80
C PHE A 271 13.29 -7.84 -9.21
N HIS A 272 12.58 -8.32 -10.24
CA HIS A 272 12.94 -8.11 -11.63
C HIS A 272 11.71 -7.73 -12.47
N GLU A 273 11.88 -6.82 -13.44
CA GLU A 273 10.90 -6.54 -14.49
C GLU A 273 11.53 -6.76 -15.87
N PHE A 274 10.70 -7.13 -16.85
CA PHE A 274 11.16 -7.61 -18.15
C PHE A 274 10.71 -6.70 -19.29
N ALA A 275 11.63 -6.39 -20.20
CA ALA A 275 11.36 -5.63 -21.41
C ALA A 275 11.98 -6.35 -22.62
N PRO A 276 11.28 -7.34 -23.21
CA PRO A 276 11.72 -8.03 -24.41
C PRO A 276 11.77 -7.05 -25.60
N LEU A 277 12.95 -6.85 -26.19
CA LEU A 277 13.13 -5.96 -27.34
C LEU A 277 13.19 -6.73 -28.66
N SER A 278 13.71 -7.95 -28.61
CA SER A 278 13.74 -8.92 -29.70
C SER A 278 13.82 -10.33 -29.11
N PRO A 279 13.73 -11.39 -29.93
CA PRO A 279 13.96 -12.76 -29.46
C PRO A 279 15.35 -12.97 -28.82
N LYS A 280 16.33 -12.09 -29.10
CA LYS A 280 17.73 -12.20 -28.67
C LYS A 280 18.19 -11.07 -27.74
N LEU A 281 17.32 -10.10 -27.45
CA LEU A 281 17.70 -8.92 -26.68
C LEU A 281 16.57 -8.57 -25.69
N MET A 282 16.89 -8.49 -24.41
CA MET A 282 15.97 -8.09 -23.36
C MET A 282 16.62 -7.06 -22.44
N ILE A 283 15.89 -6.01 -22.08
CA ILE A 283 16.25 -5.18 -20.94
C ILE A 283 15.60 -5.80 -19.69
N ILE A 284 16.40 -5.99 -18.64
CA ILE A 284 15.93 -6.39 -17.33
C ILE A 284 16.11 -5.21 -16.39
N LEU A 285 15.05 -4.85 -15.67
CA LEU A 285 15.14 -3.93 -14.54
C LEU A 285 15.31 -4.77 -13.28
N ARG A 286 16.45 -4.62 -12.60
CA ARG A 286 16.74 -5.32 -11.35
C ARG A 286 16.61 -4.35 -10.18
N SER A 287 15.85 -4.77 -9.17
CA SER A 287 15.59 -4.00 -7.97
C SER A 287 16.86 -3.75 -7.16
N LEU A 288 17.00 -2.53 -6.65
CA LEU A 288 18.06 -2.15 -5.72
C LEU A 288 17.92 -2.81 -4.33
N LEU A 289 16.81 -3.52 -4.06
CA LEU A 289 16.64 -4.36 -2.88
C LEU A 289 17.48 -5.65 -2.93
N LEU A 290 18.01 -5.99 -4.11
CA LEU A 290 18.93 -7.12 -4.30
C LEU A 290 20.38 -6.65 -4.19
N PRO A 291 21.31 -7.50 -3.72
CA PRO A 291 22.72 -7.14 -3.56
C PRO A 291 23.36 -6.63 -4.85
N VAL A 292 24.20 -5.59 -4.74
CA VAL A 292 25.03 -5.06 -5.83
C VAL A 292 26.47 -5.06 -5.34
N PRO A 293 27.26 -6.13 -5.56
CA PRO A 293 28.52 -6.37 -4.86
C PRO A 293 29.50 -5.17 -4.80
N GLU A 294 29.57 -4.40 -5.88
CA GLU A 294 30.44 -3.22 -5.98
C GLU A 294 29.99 -2.05 -5.09
N GLU A 295 28.68 -1.89 -4.88
CA GLU A 295 28.09 -0.88 -3.99
C GLU A 295 28.02 -1.39 -2.55
N ASP A 296 27.78 -2.69 -2.34
CA ASP A 296 27.69 -3.35 -1.02
C ASP A 296 29.03 -3.39 -0.28
N SER A 297 30.12 -3.16 -1.01
CA SER A 297 31.44 -2.97 -0.44
C SER A 297 31.53 -1.73 0.46
N ASP A 298 30.62 -0.76 0.29
CA ASP A 298 30.39 0.32 1.24
C ASP A 298 29.38 -0.15 2.31
N PRO A 299 29.79 -0.25 3.59
CA PRO A 299 28.91 -0.69 4.67
C PRO A 299 27.65 0.16 4.84
N LYS A 300 27.69 1.47 4.53
CA LYS A 300 26.53 2.36 4.64
C LYS A 300 25.49 2.05 3.58
N ILE A 301 25.92 1.82 2.33
CA ILE A 301 25.02 1.47 1.23
C ILE A 301 24.42 0.08 1.49
N LYS A 302 25.24 -0.86 1.95
CA LYS A 302 24.75 -2.19 2.33
C LYS A 302 23.70 -2.12 3.45
N ALA A 303 23.98 -1.37 4.52
CA ALA A 303 23.03 -1.21 5.63
C ALA A 303 21.72 -0.55 5.18
N TRP A 304 21.80 0.48 4.33
CA TRP A 304 20.62 1.11 3.74
C TRP A 304 19.79 0.11 2.93
N ARG A 305 20.43 -0.70 2.09
CA ARG A 305 19.74 -1.71 1.30
C ARG A 305 19.11 -2.80 2.16
N ASP A 306 19.84 -3.29 3.16
CA ASP A 306 19.33 -4.33 4.08
C ASP A 306 18.11 -3.79 4.85
N ALA A 307 18.13 -2.52 5.27
CA ALA A 307 16.98 -1.85 5.90
C ALA A 307 15.78 -1.73 4.94
N ARG A 308 16.01 -1.29 3.70
CA ARG A 308 14.96 -1.17 2.67
C ARG A 308 14.38 -2.53 2.27
N ARG A 309 15.23 -3.56 2.17
CA ARG A 309 14.79 -4.95 1.93
C ARG A 309 13.92 -5.44 3.08
N LYS A 310 14.35 -5.19 4.32
CA LYS A 310 13.56 -5.55 5.49
C LYS A 310 12.18 -4.89 5.43
N GLU A 311 12.13 -3.60 5.18
CA GLU A 311 10.91 -2.79 5.12
C GLU A 311 9.97 -3.22 3.97
N ALA A 312 10.50 -3.42 2.76
CA ALA A 312 9.70 -3.70 1.57
C ALA A 312 9.41 -5.19 1.36
N VAL A 313 10.23 -6.09 1.91
CA VAL A 313 10.15 -7.53 1.66
C VAL A 313 9.92 -8.32 2.93
N ASP A 314 10.87 -8.29 3.86
CA ASP A 314 10.87 -9.23 4.97
C ASP A 314 9.70 -8.98 5.93
N ASP A 315 9.40 -7.70 6.17
CA ASP A 315 8.28 -7.29 7.02
C ASP A 315 6.94 -7.55 6.35
N TRP A 316 6.90 -7.63 5.00
CA TRP A 316 5.69 -7.89 4.23
C TRP A 316 5.40 -9.38 4.04
N TYR A 317 6.42 -10.14 3.65
CA TYR A 317 6.31 -11.49 3.09
C TYR A 317 7.11 -12.54 3.86
N GLY A 318 7.85 -12.12 4.89
CA GLY A 318 8.75 -12.98 5.67
C GLY A 318 10.19 -13.01 5.14
N THR A 319 11.13 -13.29 6.03
CA THR A 319 12.58 -13.31 5.74
C THR A 319 13.03 -14.45 4.82
N SER A 320 12.16 -15.44 4.57
CA SER A 320 12.43 -16.55 3.67
C SER A 320 12.31 -16.18 2.19
N GLN A 321 11.71 -15.03 1.85
CA GLN A 321 11.51 -14.65 0.47
C GLN A 321 12.83 -14.35 -0.25
N LYS A 322 13.00 -14.97 -1.42
CA LYS A 322 14.18 -14.83 -2.28
C LYS A 322 13.75 -14.69 -3.73
N SER A 323 14.58 -14.00 -4.50
CA SER A 323 14.41 -13.97 -5.95
C SER A 323 14.81 -15.31 -6.56
N SER A 324 13.99 -15.81 -7.46
CA SER A 324 14.25 -16.97 -8.32
C SER A 324 15.32 -16.71 -9.39
N LEU A 325 15.67 -15.44 -9.60
CA LEU A 325 16.68 -14.93 -10.52
C LEU A 325 17.80 -14.19 -9.76
N ALA A 326 17.99 -14.46 -8.47
CA ALA A 326 19.03 -13.79 -7.66
C ALA A 326 20.44 -14.00 -8.23
N ASP A 327 20.67 -15.15 -8.85
CA ASP A 327 21.91 -15.62 -9.48
C ASP A 327 22.09 -15.15 -10.93
N LEU A 328 21.13 -14.38 -11.47
CA LEU A 328 21.21 -13.86 -12.84
C LEU A 328 22.50 -13.03 -13.02
N PRO A 329 23.39 -13.35 -13.99
CA PRO A 329 24.74 -12.80 -14.08
C PRO A 329 24.77 -11.42 -14.77
N ILE A 330 23.99 -10.48 -14.25
CA ILE A 330 23.90 -9.10 -14.76
C ILE A 330 24.49 -8.10 -13.78
N LYS A 331 25.02 -7.00 -14.31
CA LYS A 331 25.56 -5.89 -13.51
C LYS A 331 24.94 -4.55 -13.93
N LYS A 332 25.00 -3.60 -13.01
CA LYS A 332 24.61 -2.21 -13.25
C LYS A 332 25.54 -1.59 -14.31
N ALA A 333 24.98 -0.76 -15.18
CA ALA A 333 25.73 -0.06 -16.22
C ALA A 333 26.89 0.76 -15.61
N ARG A 334 28.06 0.72 -16.26
CA ARG A 334 29.17 1.63 -15.92
C ARG A 334 28.79 3.05 -16.34
N ASN A 335 29.49 4.04 -15.80
CA ASN A 335 29.25 5.43 -16.15
C ASN A 335 30.57 6.15 -16.44
N SER A 336 30.47 7.34 -17.03
CA SER A 336 31.62 8.13 -17.47
C SER A 336 32.35 8.87 -16.36
N TYR A 337 31.82 8.90 -15.13
CA TYR A 337 32.30 9.73 -14.02
C TYR A 337 32.82 8.91 -12.82
N SER A 338 32.81 7.59 -12.91
CA SER A 338 33.33 6.71 -11.86
C SER A 338 34.02 5.48 -12.43
N GLU A 339 34.90 4.89 -11.63
CA GLU A 339 35.61 3.66 -11.91
C GLU A 339 35.48 2.66 -10.74
N VAL A 340 35.80 1.40 -11.00
CA VAL A 340 35.83 0.36 -9.96
C VAL A 340 37.29 0.05 -9.63
N VAL A 341 37.72 0.42 -8.43
CA VAL A 341 39.08 0.18 -7.93
C VAL A 341 38.99 -0.73 -6.72
N ASN A 342 39.68 -1.89 -6.77
CA ASN A 342 39.63 -2.92 -5.72
C ASN A 342 38.19 -3.34 -5.34
N GLY A 343 37.30 -3.43 -6.32
CA GLY A 343 35.90 -3.82 -6.11
C GLY A 343 35.00 -2.71 -5.54
N GLN A 344 35.52 -1.50 -5.33
CA GLN A 344 34.75 -0.35 -4.85
C GLN A 344 34.55 0.69 -5.96
N VAL A 345 33.35 1.26 -6.04
CA VAL A 345 33.06 2.38 -6.96
C VAL A 345 33.67 3.66 -6.40
N ARG A 346 34.48 4.37 -7.21
CA ARG A 346 35.09 5.66 -6.86
C ARG A 346 34.85 6.67 -7.98
N LEU A 347 34.57 7.91 -7.61
CA LEU A 347 34.48 9.01 -8.56
C LEU A 347 35.85 9.29 -9.19
N LEU A 348 35.85 9.66 -10.47
CA LEU A 348 37.07 10.08 -11.17
C LEU A 348 37.57 11.43 -10.62
N PRO A 349 38.88 11.75 -10.75
CA PRO A 349 39.41 13.04 -10.32
C PRO A 349 38.65 14.22 -10.95
N GLY A 350 38.16 15.15 -10.13
CA GLY A 350 37.40 16.32 -10.56
C GLY A 350 35.87 16.10 -10.63
N GLU A 351 35.39 14.89 -10.38
CA GLU A 351 33.96 14.60 -10.25
C GLU A 351 33.47 14.81 -8.81
N ASP A 352 32.31 15.44 -8.67
CA ASP A 352 31.64 15.75 -7.39
C ASP A 352 30.40 14.86 -7.14
N GLY A 353 30.08 13.96 -8.09
CA GLY A 353 28.90 13.09 -8.04
C GLY A 353 27.60 13.75 -8.50
N MET A 354 27.62 15.01 -8.92
CA MET A 354 26.44 15.71 -9.42
C MET A 354 25.96 15.13 -10.75
N LYS A 355 24.64 15.05 -10.92
CA LYS A 355 24.01 14.50 -12.14
C LYS A 355 24.14 15.51 -13.29
N ARG A 356 24.98 15.24 -14.29
CA ARG A 356 25.17 16.11 -15.46
C ARG A 356 24.55 15.54 -16.73
N LYS A 357 24.11 16.41 -17.64
CA LYS A 357 23.60 16.00 -18.97
C LYS A 357 24.66 15.29 -19.82
N THR A 358 25.93 15.61 -19.60
CA THR A 358 27.08 15.02 -20.29
C THR A 358 27.40 13.59 -19.86
N ASP A 359 26.81 13.13 -18.76
CA ASP A 359 27.07 11.79 -18.25
C ASP A 359 26.59 10.72 -19.22
N LYS A 360 27.43 9.69 -19.40
CA LYS A 360 27.14 8.55 -20.26
C LYS A 360 27.15 7.26 -19.44
N PHE A 361 26.39 6.29 -19.91
CA PHE A 361 26.21 4.99 -19.28
C PHE A 361 26.55 3.88 -20.28
N CYS A 362 27.42 2.97 -19.89
CA CYS A 362 27.84 1.83 -20.69
C CYS A 362 27.08 0.58 -20.24
N PHE A 363 26.18 0.11 -21.11
CA PHE A 363 25.41 -1.10 -20.91
C PHE A 363 26.12 -2.27 -21.59
N GLN A 364 26.56 -3.25 -20.80
CA GLN A 364 27.11 -4.49 -21.32
C GLN A 364 25.99 -5.41 -21.81
N PHE A 365 26.26 -6.18 -22.86
CA PHE A 365 25.42 -7.30 -23.27
C PHE A 365 25.82 -8.53 -22.45
N PHE A 366 24.95 -8.96 -21.54
CA PHE A 366 25.20 -10.11 -20.69
C PHE A 366 24.65 -11.38 -21.35
N PRO A 367 25.51 -12.29 -21.86
CA PRO A 367 25.07 -13.59 -22.31
C PRO A 367 24.60 -14.40 -21.09
N VAL A 368 23.35 -14.84 -21.12
CA VAL A 368 22.73 -15.67 -20.07
C VAL A 368 22.44 -17.06 -20.64
N GLY A 369 22.61 -18.11 -19.83
CA GLY A 369 22.40 -19.48 -20.27
C GLY A 369 20.92 -19.84 -20.42
N MET A 370 20.66 -20.96 -21.09
CA MET A 370 19.31 -21.49 -21.36
C MET A 370 18.45 -21.61 -20.10
N GLU A 371 19.04 -21.95 -18.95
CA GLU A 371 18.31 -22.04 -17.68
C GLU A 371 17.67 -20.70 -17.28
N HIS A 372 18.41 -19.60 -17.36
CA HIS A 372 17.88 -18.27 -17.04
C HIS A 372 16.87 -17.82 -18.08
N VAL A 373 17.11 -18.09 -19.37
CA VAL A 373 16.14 -17.81 -20.44
C VAL A 373 14.81 -18.54 -20.17
N ASN A 374 14.89 -19.82 -19.80
CA ASN A 374 13.73 -20.63 -19.46
C ASN A 374 13.01 -20.13 -18.21
N LYS A 375 13.73 -19.74 -17.13
CA LYS A 375 13.11 -19.14 -15.94
C LYS A 375 12.40 -17.82 -16.26
N ILE A 376 12.98 -16.96 -17.10
CA ILE A 376 12.36 -15.71 -17.54
C ILE A 376 11.09 -16.00 -18.35
N ASN A 377 11.18 -16.87 -19.37
CA ASN A 377 10.03 -17.26 -20.17
C ASN A 377 8.95 -17.95 -19.31
N HIS A 378 9.33 -18.71 -18.29
CA HIS A 378 8.41 -19.32 -17.33
C HIS A 378 7.55 -18.26 -16.63
N ILE A 379 8.17 -17.19 -16.14
CA ILE A 379 7.47 -16.10 -15.47
C ILE A 379 6.50 -15.40 -16.44
N LEU A 380 6.90 -15.23 -17.71
CA LEU A 380 6.02 -14.69 -18.76
C LEU A 380 4.84 -15.63 -19.06
N PHE A 381 5.07 -16.94 -19.16
CA PHE A 381 4.00 -17.94 -19.35
C PHE A 381 3.04 -17.99 -18.16
N ASP A 382 3.53 -17.95 -16.93
CA ASP A 382 2.68 -18.01 -15.73
C ASP A 382 1.72 -16.81 -15.65
N ASN A 383 2.11 -15.67 -16.24
CA ASN A 383 1.29 -14.47 -16.33
C ASN A 383 0.49 -14.36 -17.65
N ALA A 384 0.64 -15.31 -18.58
CA ALA A 384 -0.02 -15.29 -19.88
C ALA A 384 -1.51 -15.66 -19.83
N TYR A 385 -2.02 -16.18 -18.70
CA TYR A 385 -3.45 -16.49 -18.53
C TYR A 385 -4.39 -15.27 -18.66
N ARG A 386 -3.84 -14.05 -18.52
CA ARG A 386 -4.54 -12.77 -18.73
C ARG A 386 -4.35 -12.21 -20.16
N CYS A 387 -3.60 -12.90 -21.01
CA CYS A 387 -3.22 -12.44 -22.34
C CYS A 387 -4.06 -13.06 -23.45
N THR A 388 -3.91 -12.51 -24.65
CA THR A 388 -4.55 -12.96 -25.87
C THR A 388 -3.54 -13.54 -26.87
N ASN A 389 -2.27 -13.16 -26.78
CA ASN A 389 -1.21 -13.58 -27.68
C ASN A 389 0.06 -14.00 -26.92
N ILE A 390 0.78 -14.96 -27.50
CA ILE A 390 2.18 -15.27 -27.16
C ILE A 390 2.97 -15.25 -28.45
N VAL A 391 3.73 -14.18 -28.66
CA VAL A 391 4.58 -13.95 -29.82
C VAL A 391 5.94 -14.60 -29.59
N PHE A 392 6.43 -15.29 -30.62
CA PHE A 392 7.72 -15.95 -30.64
C PHE A 392 8.31 -15.88 -32.06
N ASN A 393 9.57 -16.29 -32.23
CA ASN A 393 10.25 -16.17 -33.51
C ASN A 393 10.45 -17.54 -34.18
N SER A 394 10.93 -18.56 -33.48
CA SER A 394 11.15 -19.90 -34.00
C SER A 394 10.14 -20.89 -33.42
N ARG A 395 9.42 -21.62 -34.28
CA ARG A 395 8.47 -22.66 -33.85
C ARG A 395 9.14 -23.78 -33.07
N ASP A 396 10.33 -24.19 -33.50
CA ASP A 396 11.09 -25.25 -32.83
C ASP A 396 11.58 -24.80 -31.45
N THR A 397 12.06 -23.55 -31.35
CA THR A 397 12.49 -22.98 -30.07
C THR A 397 11.31 -22.80 -29.14
N PHE A 398 10.20 -22.25 -29.63
CA PHE A 398 8.97 -22.12 -28.87
C PHE A 398 8.48 -23.47 -28.33
N PHE A 399 8.49 -24.52 -29.15
CA PHE A 399 8.13 -25.87 -28.72
C PHE A 399 9.01 -26.35 -27.56
N LYS A 400 10.34 -26.21 -27.66
CA LYS A 400 11.27 -26.57 -26.58
C LYS A 400 11.00 -25.78 -25.29
N THR A 401 10.79 -24.47 -25.41
CA THR A 401 10.51 -23.59 -24.26
C THR A 401 9.17 -23.93 -23.61
N LEU A 402 8.13 -24.19 -24.41
CA LEU A 402 6.81 -24.61 -23.91
C LEU A 402 6.89 -25.97 -23.22
N GLU A 403 7.58 -26.94 -23.83
CA GLU A 403 7.79 -28.26 -23.21
C GLU A 403 8.51 -28.12 -21.88
N TRP A 404 9.57 -27.30 -21.81
CA TRP A 404 10.29 -27.04 -20.57
C TRP A 404 9.36 -26.41 -19.52
N TYR A 405 8.61 -25.36 -19.87
CA TYR A 405 7.66 -24.71 -18.97
C TYR A 405 6.63 -25.69 -18.43
N MET A 406 5.98 -26.48 -19.30
CA MET A 406 4.92 -27.39 -18.89
C MET A 406 5.45 -28.56 -18.05
N THR A 407 6.69 -29.01 -18.26
CA THR A 407 7.26 -30.18 -17.58
C THR A 407 8.14 -29.85 -16.37
N TYR A 408 8.50 -28.58 -16.16
CA TYR A 408 9.32 -28.14 -15.03
C TYR A 408 8.64 -28.44 -13.68
N SER A 409 9.29 -29.21 -12.81
CA SER A 409 8.73 -29.65 -11.52
C SER A 409 9.18 -28.85 -10.30
N GLY A 410 9.95 -27.76 -10.51
CA GLY A 410 10.38 -26.90 -9.42
C GLY A 410 9.26 -26.01 -8.86
N THR A 411 9.57 -25.25 -7.81
CA THR A 411 8.62 -24.40 -7.08
C THR A 411 8.32 -23.04 -7.75
N LEU A 412 8.82 -22.82 -8.97
CA LEU A 412 8.58 -21.59 -9.72
C LEU A 412 7.25 -21.73 -10.46
N GLY A 413 6.30 -20.83 -10.17
CA GLY A 413 5.05 -20.70 -10.92
C GLY A 413 4.13 -21.93 -10.91
N LYS A 414 3.19 -21.97 -11.86
CA LYS A 414 2.22 -23.04 -12.10
C LYS A 414 1.46 -23.48 -10.85
N LEU A 415 1.16 -22.51 -9.99
CA LEU A 415 0.32 -22.68 -8.82
C LEU A 415 -1.10 -22.25 -9.16
N ILE A 416 -2.04 -23.18 -9.01
CA ILE A 416 -3.48 -22.94 -9.13
C ILE A 416 -4.01 -22.63 -7.74
N THR A 417 -4.35 -21.36 -7.49
CA THR A 417 -4.87 -20.86 -6.21
C THR A 417 -5.59 -19.51 -6.37
N GLY A 418 -6.46 -19.16 -5.42
CA GLY A 418 -7.17 -17.87 -5.32
C GLY A 418 -8.25 -17.63 -6.40
N ASP A 419 -8.72 -16.39 -6.52
CA ASP A 419 -9.85 -15.99 -7.38
C ASP A 419 -9.64 -16.18 -8.90
N SER A 420 -8.41 -16.50 -9.31
CA SER A 420 -8.07 -16.81 -10.70
C SER A 420 -7.90 -18.31 -10.98
N GLU A 421 -8.26 -19.18 -10.03
CA GLU A 421 -8.08 -20.64 -10.12
C GLU A 421 -8.61 -21.21 -11.44
N ASP A 422 -9.86 -20.94 -11.80
CA ASP A 422 -10.46 -21.48 -13.05
C ASP A 422 -9.76 -20.97 -14.31
N LYS A 423 -9.42 -19.67 -14.34
CA LYS A 423 -8.73 -19.07 -15.49
C LYS A 423 -7.32 -19.65 -15.65
N ARG A 424 -6.58 -19.82 -14.56
CA ARG A 424 -5.23 -20.42 -14.55
C ARG A 424 -5.28 -21.89 -14.95
N ARG A 425 -6.21 -22.66 -14.37
CA ARG A 425 -6.43 -24.08 -14.71
C ARG A 425 -6.73 -24.25 -16.20
N LYS A 426 -7.71 -23.50 -16.72
CA LYS A 426 -8.07 -23.54 -18.14
C LYS A 426 -6.88 -23.17 -19.03
N HIS A 427 -6.11 -22.15 -18.65
CA HIS A 427 -4.92 -21.74 -19.41
C HIS A 427 -3.86 -22.86 -19.49
N LEU A 428 -3.52 -23.48 -18.36
CA LEU A 428 -2.56 -24.58 -18.30
C LEU A 428 -3.05 -25.82 -19.09
N GLN A 429 -4.34 -26.15 -18.99
CA GLN A 429 -4.95 -27.24 -19.76
C GLN A 429 -4.89 -26.97 -21.27
N ASN A 430 -5.16 -25.73 -21.70
CA ASN A 430 -5.06 -25.34 -23.10
C ASN A 430 -3.62 -25.41 -23.62
N LEU A 431 -2.63 -24.94 -22.83
CA LEU A 431 -1.21 -25.07 -23.18
C LEU A 431 -0.76 -26.53 -23.23
N ALA A 432 -1.26 -27.40 -22.34
CA ALA A 432 -1.02 -28.83 -22.37
C ALA A 432 -1.58 -29.49 -23.65
N ALA A 433 -2.79 -29.11 -24.06
CA ALA A 433 -3.39 -29.58 -25.31
C ALA A 433 -2.58 -29.14 -26.53
N LEU A 434 -2.12 -27.87 -26.56
CA LEU A 434 -1.22 -27.37 -27.60
C LEU A 434 0.08 -28.16 -27.64
N LEU A 435 0.72 -28.38 -26.49
CA LEU A 435 1.97 -29.13 -26.39
C LEU A 435 1.83 -30.56 -26.95
N LYS A 436 0.72 -31.24 -26.64
CA LYS A 436 0.38 -32.55 -27.24
C LYS A 436 0.18 -32.46 -28.75
N SER A 437 -0.51 -31.43 -29.25
CA SER A 437 -0.72 -31.25 -30.69
C SER A 437 0.58 -30.97 -31.46
N LEU A 438 1.61 -30.46 -30.77
CA LEU A 438 2.95 -30.25 -31.32
C LEU A 438 3.81 -31.51 -31.26
N GLY A 439 3.29 -32.62 -30.72
CA GLY A 439 3.96 -33.92 -30.73
C GLY A 439 4.75 -34.27 -29.47
N SER A 440 4.61 -33.51 -28.37
CA SER A 440 5.25 -33.90 -27.11
C SER A 440 4.56 -35.11 -26.48
N THR A 441 5.37 -36.00 -25.91
CA THR A 441 4.93 -37.17 -25.13
C THR A 441 5.15 -36.99 -23.63
N ARG A 442 5.64 -35.82 -23.20
CA ARG A 442 5.91 -35.54 -21.79
C ARG A 442 4.64 -35.10 -21.08
N GLU A 443 4.49 -35.54 -19.84
CA GLU A 443 3.34 -35.15 -19.02
C GLU A 443 3.56 -33.76 -18.41
N PRO A 444 2.60 -32.82 -18.60
CA PRO A 444 2.59 -31.54 -17.92
C PRO A 444 2.49 -31.67 -16.40
N VAL A 445 3.10 -30.73 -15.68
CA VAL A 445 3.11 -30.66 -14.21
C VAL A 445 2.67 -29.27 -13.77
N TRP A 446 1.74 -29.22 -12.81
CA TRP A 446 1.36 -28.01 -12.07
C TRP A 446 0.88 -28.41 -10.67
N THR A 447 0.81 -27.44 -9.76
CA THR A 447 0.40 -27.67 -8.38
C THR A 447 -0.97 -27.05 -8.14
N GLU A 448 -1.91 -27.83 -7.60
CA GLU A 448 -3.16 -27.32 -7.06
C GLU A 448 -3.03 -27.26 -5.53
N SER A 449 -3.19 -26.07 -4.97
CA SER A 449 -3.24 -25.91 -3.52
C SER A 449 -4.60 -25.32 -3.17
N PRO A 450 -5.36 -25.91 -2.22
CA PRO A 450 -6.42 -25.14 -1.57
C PRO A 450 -5.75 -23.87 -1.04
N GLY A 451 -6.29 -22.70 -1.42
CA GLY A 451 -5.73 -21.42 -0.97
C GLY A 451 -5.51 -21.52 0.53
N HIS A 452 -4.27 -21.39 0.99
CA HIS A 452 -4.03 -21.40 2.42
C HIS A 452 -4.78 -20.21 2.98
N ALA A 453 -5.79 -20.47 3.82
CA ALA A 453 -6.36 -19.44 4.65
C ALA A 453 -5.18 -18.82 5.39
N MET A 454 -4.92 -17.54 5.14
CA MET A 454 -3.86 -16.82 5.84
C MET A 454 -4.04 -17.07 7.33
N SER A 455 -2.95 -17.31 8.06
CA SER A 455 -3.09 -17.45 9.52
C SER A 455 -3.76 -16.20 10.08
N GLU A 456 -4.52 -16.32 11.17
CA GLU A 456 -5.18 -15.16 11.81
C GLU A 456 -4.19 -14.01 12.06
N PHE A 457 -2.93 -14.36 12.37
CA PHE A 457 -1.85 -13.40 12.57
C PHE A 457 -1.36 -12.70 11.29
N GLU A 458 -1.44 -13.37 10.14
CA GLU A 458 -1.15 -12.77 8.83
C GLU A 458 -2.33 -11.94 8.33
N GLN A 459 -3.57 -12.37 8.59
CA GLN A 459 -4.78 -11.59 8.30
C GLN A 459 -4.76 -10.27 9.08
N LEU A 460 -4.47 -10.34 10.39
CA LEU A 460 -4.30 -9.18 11.26
C LEU A 460 -3.20 -8.23 10.75
N ARG A 461 -2.04 -8.77 10.33
CA ARG A 461 -0.94 -7.95 9.78
C ARG A 461 -1.30 -7.31 8.44
N ALA A 462 -1.96 -8.04 7.55
CA ALA A 462 -2.41 -7.53 6.27
C ALA A 462 -3.45 -6.41 6.44
N LEU A 463 -4.43 -6.64 7.33
CA LEU A 463 -5.42 -5.67 7.72
C LEU A 463 -4.71 -4.41 8.24
N PHE A 464 -3.87 -4.50 9.28
CA PHE A 464 -3.14 -3.34 9.83
C PHE A 464 -2.33 -2.55 8.77
N ARG A 465 -1.85 -3.19 7.70
CA ARG A 465 -1.14 -2.52 6.61
C ARG A 465 -2.05 -1.78 5.64
N SER A 466 -3.14 -2.40 5.19
CA SER A 466 -4.18 -1.75 4.36
C SER A 466 -4.70 -0.49 5.06
N LEU A 467 -4.87 -0.61 6.37
CA LEU A 467 -5.32 0.45 7.27
C LEU A 467 -4.28 1.56 7.48
N LYS A 468 -2.97 1.24 7.48
CA LYS A 468 -1.87 2.22 7.56
C LYS A 468 -1.86 3.17 6.36
N ALA A 469 -2.19 2.68 5.16
CA ALA A 469 -2.31 3.50 3.96
C ALA A 469 -3.52 4.46 4.04
N GLY A 470 -4.70 3.94 4.40
CA GLY A 470 -5.89 4.78 4.58
C GLY A 470 -5.77 5.83 5.69
N LEU A 471 -5.06 5.50 6.78
CA LEU A 471 -4.77 6.45 7.87
C LEU A 471 -3.80 7.57 7.46
N MET A 472 -2.89 7.30 6.53
CA MET A 472 -1.97 8.34 6.02
C MET A 472 -2.74 9.38 5.20
N ASP A 473 -3.64 8.93 4.32
CA ASP A 473 -4.51 9.83 3.57
C ASP A 473 -5.47 10.61 4.47
N TRP A 474 -6.00 9.93 5.50
CA TRP A 474 -6.84 10.56 6.52
C TRP A 474 -6.09 11.62 7.33
N MET A 475 -4.81 11.41 7.66
CA MET A 475 -3.96 12.43 8.29
C MET A 475 -3.69 13.60 7.33
N LEU A 476 -3.38 13.33 6.06
CA LEU A 476 -3.13 14.37 5.05
C LEU A 476 -4.34 15.29 4.82
N SER A 477 -5.58 14.80 5.02
CA SER A 477 -6.76 15.67 4.96
C SER A 477 -6.88 16.64 6.14
N ALA A 478 -6.09 16.48 7.21
CA ALA A 478 -6.15 17.31 8.43
C ALA A 478 -5.89 18.77 8.14
N GLU A 479 -4.84 19.03 7.36
CA GLU A 479 -4.38 20.38 7.07
C GLU A 479 -5.45 21.15 6.29
N GLN A 480 -6.12 20.47 5.35
CA GLN A 480 -7.23 21.04 4.60
C GLN A 480 -8.43 21.32 5.51
N GLU A 481 -8.82 20.36 6.36
CA GLU A 481 -9.94 20.53 7.30
C GLU A 481 -9.70 21.66 8.30
N LEU A 482 -8.47 21.81 8.82
CA LEU A 482 -8.04 22.91 9.68
C LEU A 482 -8.15 24.28 8.99
N GLN A 483 -7.91 24.33 7.67
CA GLN A 483 -7.97 25.57 6.89
C GLN A 483 -9.38 25.94 6.44
N THR A 484 -10.25 24.95 6.17
CA THR A 484 -11.56 25.18 5.55
C THR A 484 -12.75 25.12 6.51
N SER A 485 -12.56 24.57 7.73
CA SER A 485 -13.67 24.38 8.65
C SER A 485 -14.13 25.70 9.31
N PRO A 486 -15.44 26.00 9.34
CA PRO A 486 -15.98 27.18 10.01
C PRO A 486 -15.93 27.08 11.54
N THR A 487 -15.73 25.88 12.09
CA THR A 487 -15.60 25.61 13.53
C THR A 487 -14.32 24.82 13.83
N PRO A 488 -13.73 24.93 15.04
CA PRO A 488 -12.57 24.14 15.43
C PRO A 488 -12.85 22.64 15.22
N PRO A 489 -12.08 21.95 14.37
CA PRO A 489 -12.37 20.57 14.04
C PRO A 489 -12.09 19.63 15.23
N ARG A 490 -12.84 18.51 15.31
CA ARG A 490 -12.93 17.61 16.48
C ARG A 490 -12.70 16.15 16.10
N GLY A 491 -12.40 15.32 17.10
CA GLY A 491 -12.20 13.88 16.95
C GLY A 491 -10.75 13.44 17.15
N SER A 492 -10.52 12.12 17.04
CA SER A 492 -9.23 11.49 17.35
C SER A 492 -8.04 12.09 16.57
N LYS A 493 -8.28 12.53 15.34
CA LYS A 493 -7.30 13.21 14.48
C LYS A 493 -6.75 14.48 15.10
N PHE A 494 -7.65 15.34 15.55
CA PHE A 494 -7.29 16.66 16.07
C PHE A 494 -6.78 16.55 17.50
N ALA A 495 -7.24 15.56 18.27
CA ALA A 495 -6.62 15.19 19.53
C ALA A 495 -5.12 14.86 19.36
N TYR A 496 -4.77 14.05 18.37
CA TYR A 496 -3.37 13.73 18.07
C TYR A 496 -2.55 14.98 17.68
N ILE A 497 -3.11 15.84 16.83
CA ILE A 497 -2.44 17.09 16.39
C ILE A 497 -2.24 18.06 17.57
N CYS A 498 -3.24 18.24 18.44
CA CYS A 498 -3.12 19.08 19.65
C CYS A 498 -1.97 18.62 20.57
N LEU A 499 -1.66 17.33 20.59
CA LEU A 499 -0.53 16.76 21.36
C LEU A 499 0.83 16.92 20.66
N GLY A 500 0.91 17.74 19.60
CA GLY A 500 2.11 17.99 18.81
C GLY A 500 2.42 16.89 17.80
N GLY A 501 1.41 16.11 17.39
CA GLY A 501 1.51 15.16 16.30
C GLY A 501 1.46 15.82 14.93
N SER A 502 2.10 15.18 13.95
CA SER A 502 2.14 15.61 12.54
C SER A 502 2.17 14.40 11.61
N ASP A 503 2.00 14.63 10.32
CA ASP A 503 2.10 13.58 9.28
C ASP A 503 3.48 12.90 9.31
N GLU A 504 4.54 13.66 9.60
CA GLU A 504 5.92 13.16 9.72
C GLU A 504 6.10 12.20 10.90
N THR A 505 5.40 12.45 12.01
CA THR A 505 5.55 11.68 13.27
C THR A 505 4.52 10.56 13.40
N PHE A 506 3.42 10.63 12.66
CA PHE A 506 2.27 9.75 12.79
C PHE A 506 2.61 8.26 12.67
N LEU A 507 3.34 7.88 11.62
CA LEU A 507 3.70 6.48 11.41
C LEU A 507 4.65 5.94 12.50
N GLU A 508 5.62 6.75 12.92
CA GLU A 508 6.57 6.38 13.97
C GLU A 508 5.84 6.18 15.31
N ASP A 509 4.95 7.11 15.66
CA ASP A 509 4.20 7.08 16.91
C ASP A 509 3.22 5.89 16.96
N MET A 510 2.58 5.58 15.83
CA MET A 510 1.74 4.39 15.70
C MET A 510 2.51 3.07 15.89
N GLU A 511 3.71 2.97 15.31
CA GLU A 511 4.59 1.81 15.45
C GLU A 511 5.11 1.69 16.88
N HIS A 512 5.48 2.81 17.49
CA HIS A 512 5.91 2.87 18.88
C HIS A 512 4.81 2.37 19.82
N ALA A 513 3.56 2.85 19.65
CA ALA A 513 2.42 2.40 20.44
C ALA A 513 2.14 0.89 20.25
N ALA A 514 2.33 0.35 19.04
CA ALA A 514 2.23 -1.09 18.79
C ALA A 514 3.31 -1.88 19.56
N PHE A 515 4.53 -1.35 19.62
CA PHE A 515 5.59 -1.94 20.44
C PHE A 515 5.25 -1.89 21.94
N MET A 516 4.72 -0.77 22.44
CA MET A 516 4.28 -0.63 23.83
C MET A 516 3.23 -1.70 24.20
N LEU A 517 2.23 -1.91 23.34
CA LEU A 517 1.23 -2.97 23.57
C LEU A 517 1.87 -4.36 23.56
N LYS A 518 2.76 -4.63 22.60
CA LYS A 518 3.45 -5.92 22.50
C LYS A 518 4.29 -6.21 23.74
N GLN A 519 4.97 -5.22 24.30
CA GLN A 519 5.74 -5.38 25.53
C GLN A 519 4.82 -5.67 26.72
N ARG A 520 3.70 -4.95 26.85
CA ARG A 520 2.69 -5.25 27.89
C ARG A 520 2.20 -6.69 27.81
N ILE A 521 1.86 -7.17 26.61
CA ILE A 521 1.44 -8.56 26.38
C ILE A 521 2.57 -9.54 26.74
N LYS A 522 3.81 -9.22 26.38
CA LYS A 522 4.96 -10.07 26.71
C LYS A 522 5.20 -10.18 28.22
N ILE A 523 5.01 -9.12 29.00
CA ILE A 523 5.08 -9.18 30.47
C ILE A 523 4.03 -10.17 30.98
N ASP A 524 2.78 -10.07 30.51
CA ASP A 524 1.70 -10.97 30.92
C ASP A 524 1.97 -12.44 30.55
N VAL A 525 2.58 -12.69 29.39
CA VAL A 525 2.95 -14.04 28.93
C VAL A 525 4.12 -14.60 29.75
N ARG A 526 5.15 -13.80 30.00
CA ARG A 526 6.37 -14.22 30.73
C ARG A 526 6.12 -14.46 32.22
N SER A 527 5.17 -13.73 32.80
CA SER A 527 4.78 -13.84 34.21
C SER A 527 3.68 -14.89 34.47
N ARG A 528 3.31 -15.70 33.47
CA ARG A 528 2.33 -16.79 33.65
C ARG A 528 2.78 -17.75 34.75
N GLY A 529 1.89 -18.03 35.69
CA GLY A 529 2.15 -18.90 36.84
C GLY A 529 2.70 -18.17 38.08
N MET A 530 2.98 -16.87 38.00
CA MET A 530 3.34 -16.05 39.17
C MET A 530 2.10 -15.55 39.93
N PRO A 531 2.22 -15.21 41.23
CA PRO A 531 1.14 -14.56 42.00
C PRO A 531 0.66 -13.26 41.35
N GLU A 532 -0.66 -13.04 41.29
CA GLU A 532 -1.25 -11.87 40.59
C GLU A 532 -0.76 -10.53 41.15
N MET A 533 -0.43 -10.45 42.44
CA MET A 533 0.15 -9.26 43.05
C MET A 533 1.47 -8.84 42.40
N ILE A 534 2.35 -9.81 42.05
CA ILE A 534 3.62 -9.54 41.39
C ILE A 534 3.37 -9.13 39.93
N ARG A 535 2.45 -9.84 39.26
CA ARG A 535 2.06 -9.52 37.88
C ARG A 535 1.51 -8.11 37.76
N GLU A 536 0.70 -7.70 38.73
CA GLU A 536 0.15 -6.35 38.78
C GLU A 536 1.24 -5.30 39.05
N GLN A 537 2.19 -5.60 39.94
CA GLN A 537 3.34 -4.72 40.18
C GLN A 537 4.16 -4.48 38.89
N ASP A 538 4.47 -5.54 38.14
CA ASP A 538 5.20 -5.44 36.86
C ASP A 538 4.44 -4.61 35.82
N ARG A 539 3.10 -4.76 35.76
CA ARG A 539 2.26 -3.93 34.88
C ARG A 539 2.32 -2.46 35.29
N GLN A 540 2.20 -2.16 36.58
CA GLN A 540 2.21 -0.79 37.09
C GLN A 540 3.57 -0.11 36.85
N GLU A 541 4.68 -0.82 36.98
CA GLU A 541 6.01 -0.31 36.64
C GLU A 541 6.14 0.02 35.15
N LEU A 542 5.67 -0.87 34.27
CA LEU A 542 5.67 -0.62 32.83
C LEU A 542 4.79 0.57 32.45
N ILE A 543 3.59 0.68 33.04
CA ILE A 543 2.71 1.83 32.79
C ILE A 543 3.36 3.12 33.27
N LYS A 544 4.01 3.12 34.44
CA LYS A 544 4.73 4.29 34.94
C LYS A 544 5.80 4.77 33.97
N GLU A 545 6.52 3.86 33.30
CA GLU A 545 7.45 4.20 32.23
C GLU A 545 6.72 4.83 31.03
N TYR A 546 5.66 4.20 30.54
CA TYR A 546 4.89 4.69 29.38
C TYR A 546 4.33 6.08 29.59
N LEU A 547 3.89 6.42 30.80
CA LEU A 547 3.36 7.74 31.13
C LEU A 547 4.43 8.85 31.08
N THR A 548 5.72 8.52 30.92
CA THR A 548 6.79 9.50 30.68
C THR A 548 7.00 9.83 29.19
N TYR A 549 6.41 9.04 28.29
CA TYR A 549 6.57 9.24 26.85
C TYR A 549 5.76 10.45 26.34
N PRO A 550 6.05 10.95 25.12
CA PRO A 550 5.23 11.98 24.49
C PRO A 550 3.74 11.61 24.49
N SER A 551 2.88 12.58 24.85
CA SER A 551 1.44 12.34 25.05
C SER A 551 0.73 11.74 23.84
N ARG A 552 1.15 12.14 22.64
CA ARG A 552 0.66 11.57 21.37
C ARG A 552 0.90 10.06 21.23
N LYS A 553 2.02 9.53 21.77
CA LYS A 553 2.30 8.08 21.81
C LYS A 553 1.42 7.37 22.84
N VAL A 554 1.19 8.00 23.99
CA VAL A 554 0.30 7.48 25.04
C VAL A 554 -1.13 7.40 24.54
N LEU A 555 -1.61 8.42 23.81
CA LEU A 555 -2.94 8.42 23.19
C LEU A 555 -3.14 7.21 22.26
N PHE A 556 -2.19 6.92 21.36
CA PHE A 556 -2.28 5.72 20.52
C PHE A 556 -2.20 4.43 21.31
N TYR A 557 -1.36 4.38 22.34
CA TYR A 557 -1.28 3.20 23.20
C TYR A 557 -2.62 2.89 23.87
N VAL A 558 -3.30 3.87 24.46
CA VAL A 558 -4.60 3.64 25.13
C VAL A 558 -5.68 3.24 24.14
N LYS A 559 -5.72 3.86 22.95
CA LYS A 559 -6.63 3.45 21.87
C LYS A 559 -6.41 2.00 21.46
N ARG A 560 -5.15 1.57 21.33
CA ARG A 560 -4.80 0.18 21.04
C ARG A 560 -5.26 -0.79 22.14
N VAL A 561 -5.14 -0.39 23.41
CA VAL A 561 -5.62 -1.19 24.54
C VAL A 561 -7.14 -1.30 24.53
N ARG A 562 -7.87 -0.20 24.27
CA ARG A 562 -9.34 -0.16 24.15
C ARG A 562 -9.86 -1.23 23.19
N LEU A 563 -9.28 -1.29 22.00
CA LEU A 563 -9.73 -2.20 20.95
C LEU A 563 -9.47 -3.66 21.28
N MET A 564 -8.27 -3.93 21.83
CA MET A 564 -7.89 -5.28 22.24
C MET A 564 -8.85 -5.82 23.32
N ILE A 565 -9.31 -4.96 24.24
CA ILE A 565 -10.13 -5.40 25.39
C ILE A 565 -11.62 -5.51 25.05
N LEU A 566 -12.15 -4.62 24.22
CA LEU A 566 -13.59 -4.58 23.92
C LEU A 566 -14.04 -5.56 22.83
N GLU A 567 -13.17 -6.51 22.45
CA GLU A 567 -13.45 -7.58 21.48
C GLU A 567 -14.13 -7.09 20.19
N HIS A 568 -13.80 -5.87 19.79
CA HIS A 568 -14.09 -5.43 18.45
C HIS A 568 -13.16 -6.20 17.52
N HIS A 569 -13.66 -7.33 17.02
CA HIS A 569 -13.08 -8.01 15.87
C HIS A 569 -12.91 -6.96 14.76
N ASP A 570 -11.70 -6.42 14.70
CA ASP A 570 -10.92 -5.82 13.62
C ASP A 570 -11.59 -4.94 12.53
N GLU A 571 -12.82 -5.19 12.12
CA GLU A 571 -13.58 -4.32 11.19
C GLU A 571 -13.98 -2.99 11.83
N GLY A 572 -14.13 -2.96 13.17
CA GLY A 572 -14.63 -1.80 13.90
C GLY A 572 -13.55 -0.84 14.44
N TYR A 573 -12.24 -1.16 14.33
CA TYR A 573 -11.19 -0.27 14.84
C TYR A 573 -11.07 1.00 14.00
N LEU A 574 -10.93 0.85 12.68
CA LEU A 574 -10.62 1.99 11.84
C LEU A 574 -11.82 2.68 11.27
N GLN A 575 -12.94 1.98 11.11
CA GLN A 575 -14.18 2.71 10.92
C GLN A 575 -14.35 3.69 12.09
N ARG A 576 -14.07 3.29 13.35
CA ARG A 576 -14.10 4.22 14.50
C ARG A 576 -12.99 5.26 14.55
N ALA A 577 -11.75 4.89 14.21
CA ALA A 577 -10.64 5.83 14.25
C ALA A 577 -10.70 6.88 13.12
N ILE A 578 -11.31 6.53 11.97
CA ILE A 578 -11.48 7.39 10.79
C ILE A 578 -12.78 8.18 10.88
N ASP A 579 -13.83 7.61 11.46
CA ASP A 579 -15.15 8.25 11.60
C ASP A 579 -15.08 9.37 12.64
N SER A 580 -15.00 10.61 12.13
CA SER A 580 -14.99 11.85 12.91
C SER A 580 -16.22 12.01 13.81
N ALA A 581 -17.25 11.19 13.65
CA ALA A 581 -18.44 11.18 14.49
C ALA A 581 -18.24 10.51 15.87
N LEU A 582 -17.18 9.70 16.04
CA LEU A 582 -16.94 8.93 17.27
C LEU A 582 -15.70 9.47 17.99
N GLU A 583 -15.93 10.40 18.91
CA GLU A 583 -14.89 10.98 19.73
C GLU A 583 -14.84 10.28 21.09
N ASP A 584 -13.74 9.56 21.34
CA ASP A 584 -13.54 8.82 22.59
C ASP A 584 -13.26 9.79 23.76
N PRO A 585 -13.53 9.40 25.02
CA PRO A 585 -13.24 10.23 26.19
C PRO A 585 -11.78 10.72 26.28
N GLU A 586 -10.82 9.89 25.91
CA GLU A 586 -9.39 10.27 25.85
C GLU A 586 -9.09 11.38 24.84
N ASP A 587 -9.85 11.47 23.74
CA ASP A 587 -9.69 12.52 22.73
C ASP A 587 -10.14 13.88 23.26
N ILE A 588 -11.23 13.89 24.03
CA ILE A 588 -11.76 15.09 24.69
C ILE A 588 -10.75 15.61 25.71
N ILE A 589 -10.18 14.73 26.55
CA ILE A 589 -9.11 15.10 27.49
C ILE A 589 -7.91 15.68 26.75
N ALA A 590 -7.44 15.00 25.69
CA ALA A 590 -6.30 15.44 24.90
C ALA A 590 -6.54 16.83 24.29
N GLN A 591 -7.64 17.03 23.59
CA GLN A 591 -7.93 18.33 22.96
C GLN A 591 -8.11 19.45 23.98
N ALA A 592 -8.86 19.21 25.06
CA ALA A 592 -9.23 20.26 26.00
C ALA A 592 -8.08 20.70 26.92
N LEU A 593 -7.13 19.79 27.21
CA LEU A 593 -6.12 19.99 28.26
C LEU A 593 -4.67 19.93 27.77
N HIS A 594 -4.41 19.71 26.46
CA HIS A 594 -3.04 19.57 25.92
C HIS A 594 -2.08 20.68 26.32
N ASP A 595 -2.55 21.93 26.39
CA ASP A 595 -1.75 23.12 26.72
C ASP A 595 -1.99 23.64 28.15
N LYS A 596 -2.84 22.95 28.94
CA LYS A 596 -3.26 23.40 30.29
C LYS A 596 -2.59 22.63 31.43
N MET A 597 -1.88 21.54 31.15
CA MET A 597 -1.24 20.71 32.16
C MET A 597 0.09 20.12 31.71
N ALA A 598 0.91 19.73 32.68
CA ALA A 598 2.19 19.07 32.42
C ALA A 598 1.97 17.71 31.71
N PRO A 599 2.82 17.33 30.73
CA PRO A 599 2.61 16.13 29.92
C PRO A 599 2.44 14.84 30.73
N ASN A 600 3.18 14.66 31.82
CA ASN A 600 3.07 13.49 32.69
C ASN A 600 1.71 13.42 33.42
N LYS A 601 1.16 14.57 33.83
CA LYS A 601 -0.17 14.67 34.44
C LYS A 601 -1.27 14.41 33.41
N LEU A 602 -1.11 14.96 32.20
CA LEU A 602 -1.99 14.71 31.06
C LEU A 602 -2.02 13.24 30.67
N ASN A 603 -0.87 12.61 30.51
CA ASN A 603 -0.75 11.19 30.18
C ASN A 603 -1.47 10.31 31.19
N ARG A 604 -1.31 10.61 32.48
CA ARG A 604 -1.99 9.88 33.55
C ARG A 604 -3.50 10.04 33.47
N LEU A 605 -3.99 11.26 33.19
CA LEU A 605 -5.42 11.51 33.05
C LEU A 605 -5.98 10.78 31.82
N ILE A 606 -5.35 10.92 30.65
CA ILE A 606 -5.70 10.19 29.42
C ILE A 606 -5.80 8.68 29.69
N TYR A 607 -4.77 8.11 30.33
CA TYR A 607 -4.72 6.68 30.64
C TYR A 607 -5.84 6.26 31.60
N ASN A 608 -6.01 6.97 32.72
CA ASN A 608 -7.03 6.64 33.71
C ASN A 608 -8.44 6.76 33.15
N THR A 609 -8.72 7.81 32.36
CA THR A 609 -10.00 8.01 31.69
C THR A 609 -10.30 6.88 30.73
N ALA A 610 -9.35 6.52 29.86
CA ALA A 610 -9.51 5.41 28.91
C ALA A 610 -9.73 4.07 29.62
N MET A 611 -8.92 3.75 30.64
CA MET A 611 -9.05 2.47 31.35
C MET A 611 -10.39 2.37 32.10
N ASN A 612 -10.85 3.46 32.73
CA ASN A 612 -12.16 3.50 33.37
C ASN A 612 -13.29 3.27 32.38
N ASP A 613 -13.22 3.91 31.22
CA ASP A 613 -14.25 3.80 30.20
C ASP A 613 -14.30 2.39 29.60
N ILE A 614 -13.14 1.83 29.25
CA ILE A 614 -13.02 0.43 28.77
C ILE A 614 -13.62 -0.55 29.77
N ASP A 615 -13.29 -0.41 31.05
CA ASP A 615 -13.82 -1.32 32.07
C ASP A 615 -15.34 -1.16 32.25
N ARG A 616 -15.87 0.06 32.13
CA ARG A 616 -17.32 0.35 32.17
C ARG A 616 -18.04 -0.25 30.97
N GLU A 617 -17.46 -0.17 29.78
CA GLU A 617 -18.02 -0.80 28.58
C GLU A 617 -18.00 -2.33 28.69
N LYS A 618 -16.93 -2.90 29.25
CA LYS A 618 -16.82 -4.35 29.47
C LYS A 618 -17.83 -4.87 30.50
N ASN A 619 -18.19 -4.06 31.49
CA ASN A 619 -19.16 -4.41 32.53
C ASN A 619 -20.23 -3.30 32.64
N PRO A 620 -21.22 -3.28 31.71
CA PRO A 620 -22.17 -2.19 31.62
C PRO A 620 -23.00 -2.05 32.91
N ILE A 621 -22.85 -0.92 33.58
CA ILE A 621 -23.70 -0.50 34.69
C ILE A 621 -24.23 0.90 34.39
N SER A 622 -25.56 1.08 34.51
CA SER A 622 -26.13 2.41 34.34
C SER A 622 -25.68 3.32 35.47
N GLU A 623 -25.55 4.62 35.18
CA GLU A 623 -25.17 5.62 36.19
C GLU A 623 -26.10 5.56 37.41
N GLN A 624 -27.40 5.32 37.19
CA GLN A 624 -28.37 5.19 38.27
C GLN A 624 -28.16 3.93 39.11
N GLU A 625 -27.75 2.80 38.50
CA GLU A 625 -27.48 1.55 39.21
C GLU A 625 -26.16 1.59 39.99
N LEU A 626 -25.15 2.32 39.50
CA LEU A 626 -23.85 2.48 40.16
C LEU A 626 -23.99 3.09 41.55
N TRP A 627 -24.94 4.01 41.72
CA TRP A 627 -25.15 4.77 42.96
C TRP A 627 -26.28 4.22 43.84
N LYS A 628 -26.83 3.03 43.55
CA LYS A 628 -27.79 2.35 44.43
C LYS A 628 -27.09 1.53 45.50
N THR A 629 -27.74 1.35 46.65
CA THR A 629 -27.26 0.44 47.71
C THR A 629 -27.12 -0.98 47.15
N PRO A 630 -25.92 -1.58 47.18
CA PRO A 630 -25.72 -2.93 46.70
C PRO A 630 -26.57 -3.93 47.49
N PRO A 631 -27.25 -4.89 46.84
CA PRO A 631 -28.02 -5.93 47.53
C PRO A 631 -27.09 -6.85 48.34
N GLN A 632 -27.61 -7.54 49.36
CA GLN A 632 -26.86 -8.58 50.07
C GLN A 632 -26.82 -9.88 49.25
N SER A 633 -26.15 -9.84 48.11
CA SER A 633 -26.04 -10.96 47.16
C SER A 633 -24.67 -10.94 46.45
N LEU A 634 -24.37 -11.98 45.67
CA LEU A 634 -23.17 -12.03 44.81
C LEU A 634 -23.12 -10.82 43.86
N GLU A 635 -24.26 -10.40 43.32
CA GLU A 635 -24.41 -9.20 42.50
C GLU A 635 -24.00 -7.93 43.27
N GLY A 636 -24.36 -7.83 44.55
CA GLY A 636 -23.93 -6.71 45.38
C GLY A 636 -22.44 -6.73 45.70
N ALA A 637 -21.83 -7.91 45.88
CA ALA A 637 -20.39 -8.04 46.05
C ALA A 637 -19.62 -7.63 44.79
N LEU A 638 -20.10 -8.02 43.61
CA LEU A 638 -19.54 -7.59 42.32
C LEU A 638 -19.67 -6.08 42.13
N ARG A 639 -20.83 -5.49 42.47
CA ARG A 639 -21.03 -4.03 42.45
C ARG A 639 -20.10 -3.28 43.41
N LEU A 640 -19.89 -3.80 44.61
CA LEU A 640 -18.91 -3.22 45.55
C LEU A 640 -17.49 -3.26 44.99
N GLY A 641 -17.11 -4.36 44.34
CA GLY A 641 -15.84 -4.47 43.62
C GLY A 641 -15.72 -3.43 42.49
N MET A 642 -16.78 -3.24 41.71
CA MET A 642 -16.84 -2.23 40.65
C MET A 642 -16.75 -0.80 41.20
N ILE A 643 -17.46 -0.47 42.28
CA ILE A 643 -17.36 0.84 42.94
C ILE A 643 -15.94 1.07 43.45
N GLY A 644 -15.36 0.09 44.14
CA GLY A 644 -13.98 0.16 44.62
C GLY A 644 -12.98 0.46 43.50
N LYS A 645 -13.14 -0.22 42.35
CA LYS A 645 -12.26 -0.08 41.19
C LYS A 645 -12.49 1.23 40.41
N TYR A 646 -13.73 1.49 39.97
CA TYR A 646 -14.07 2.58 39.04
C TYR A 646 -14.17 3.95 39.69
N VAL A 647 -14.66 4.01 40.93
CA VAL A 647 -14.91 5.29 41.60
C VAL A 647 -13.67 5.77 42.34
N PHE A 648 -12.86 4.83 42.86
CA PHE A 648 -11.77 5.16 43.77
C PHE A 648 -10.39 4.72 43.28
N ALA A 649 -10.21 3.45 42.89
CA ALA A 649 -8.86 2.92 42.60
C ALA A 649 -8.22 3.54 41.34
N ILE A 650 -8.90 3.49 40.20
CA ILE A 650 -8.37 4.03 38.93
C ILE A 650 -8.34 5.57 38.93
N PRO A 651 -9.41 6.30 39.33
CA PRO A 651 -9.38 7.77 39.38
C PRO A 651 -8.32 8.35 40.32
N GLY A 652 -8.15 7.76 41.50
CA GLY A 652 -7.45 8.41 42.61
C GLY A 652 -8.25 9.57 43.21
N LEU A 653 -7.54 10.56 43.75
CA LEU A 653 -8.11 11.72 44.43
C LEU A 653 -8.26 12.90 43.47
N LEU A 654 -9.39 13.60 43.51
CA LEU A 654 -9.65 14.75 42.63
C LEU A 654 -8.61 15.87 42.81
N LYS A 655 -8.05 16.02 44.02
CA LYS A 655 -7.00 17.02 44.31
C LYS A 655 -5.65 16.74 43.63
N ASP A 656 -5.47 15.56 43.06
CA ASP A 656 -4.27 15.15 42.33
C ASP A 656 -4.58 14.90 40.83
N CYS A 657 -5.67 15.50 40.33
CA CYS A 657 -6.16 15.24 38.97
C CYS A 657 -5.33 15.88 37.86
N GLY A 658 -4.42 16.78 38.22
CA GLY A 658 -3.51 17.46 37.31
C GLY A 658 -4.03 18.75 36.68
N ILE A 659 -5.34 19.04 36.77
CA ILE A 659 -5.94 20.28 36.25
C ILE A 659 -5.70 21.37 37.31
N PRO A 660 -4.86 22.40 37.04
CA PRO A 660 -4.41 23.35 38.07
C PRO A 660 -5.56 24.02 38.86
N GLU A 661 -6.62 24.41 38.16
CA GLU A 661 -7.77 25.10 38.74
C GLU A 661 -8.57 24.17 39.66
N VAL A 662 -8.68 22.89 39.28
CA VAL A 662 -9.36 21.86 40.08
C VAL A 662 -8.49 21.47 41.28
N GLU A 663 -7.18 21.30 41.10
CA GLU A 663 -6.23 21.04 42.18
C GLU A 663 -6.15 22.20 43.19
N ARG A 664 -6.53 23.42 42.79
CA ARG A 664 -6.71 24.55 43.72
C ARG A 664 -8.04 24.48 44.48
N LEU A 665 -9.13 24.11 43.82
CA LEU A 665 -10.47 24.07 44.41
C LEU A 665 -10.69 22.87 45.33
N ALA A 666 -10.25 21.68 44.92
CA ALA A 666 -10.52 20.43 45.62
C ALA A 666 -10.00 20.41 47.08
N PRO A 667 -8.76 20.85 47.39
CA PRO A 667 -8.29 20.91 48.78
C PRO A 667 -9.09 21.88 49.66
N ILE A 668 -9.57 23.00 49.10
CA ILE A 668 -10.38 23.98 49.83
C ILE A 668 -11.71 23.34 50.22
N GLN A 669 -12.38 22.67 49.28
CA GLN A 669 -13.64 21.97 49.55
C GLN A 669 -13.42 20.80 50.52
N GLU A 670 -12.35 20.02 50.35
CA GLU A 670 -11.99 18.93 51.26
C GLU A 670 -11.83 19.44 52.70
N GLN A 671 -11.17 20.57 52.91
CA GLN A 671 -11.02 21.18 54.24
C GLN A 671 -12.36 21.64 54.84
N ILE A 672 -13.24 22.23 54.03
CA ILE A 672 -14.60 22.61 54.47
C ILE A 672 -15.36 21.37 54.94
N ILE A 673 -15.32 20.29 54.15
CA ILE A 673 -15.97 19.01 54.45
C ILE A 673 -15.42 18.38 55.73
N ARG A 674 -14.09 18.36 55.91
CA ARG A 674 -13.44 17.79 57.10
C ARG A 674 -13.72 18.56 58.39
N ARG A 675 -14.04 19.86 58.29
CA ARG A 675 -14.45 20.69 59.44
C ARG A 675 -15.91 20.46 59.85
N GLN A 676 -16.71 19.80 59.01
CA GLN A 676 -18.09 19.47 59.29
C GLN A 676 -18.20 18.07 59.91
N ASP A 677 -19.26 17.86 60.71
CA ASP A 677 -19.60 16.54 61.22
C ASP A 677 -20.21 15.67 60.10
N LEU A 678 -19.37 14.84 59.48
CA LEU A 678 -19.75 13.93 58.40
C LEU A 678 -20.91 12.99 58.76
N SER A 679 -21.16 12.75 60.06
CA SER A 679 -22.29 11.92 60.53
C SER A 679 -23.65 12.60 60.37
N ARG A 680 -23.68 13.93 60.14
CA ARG A 680 -24.91 14.73 59.98
C ARG A 680 -25.33 14.94 58.53
N ILE A 681 -24.49 14.57 57.56
CA ILE A 681 -24.79 14.72 56.13
C ILE A 681 -25.80 13.63 55.73
N LYS A 682 -27.10 13.94 55.94
CA LYS A 682 -28.21 13.09 55.50
C LYS A 682 -28.29 13.13 53.97
N GLY A 683 -28.13 11.97 53.33
CA GLY A 683 -28.40 11.83 51.90
C GLY A 683 -27.39 11.01 51.11
N LEU A 684 -26.19 10.73 51.61
CA LEU A 684 -25.25 9.81 50.95
C LEU A 684 -25.59 8.36 51.35
N PRO A 685 -26.21 7.53 50.48
CA PRO A 685 -26.72 6.20 50.82
C PRO A 685 -25.60 5.12 50.85
N PHE A 686 -24.36 5.51 51.17
CA PHE A 686 -23.19 4.67 51.00
C PHE A 686 -22.56 4.30 52.36
N HIS A 687 -23.26 3.47 53.14
CA HIS A 687 -22.72 2.95 54.42
C HIS A 687 -21.54 1.99 54.22
N PHE A 688 -21.32 1.53 52.99
CA PHE A 688 -20.32 0.53 52.60
C PHE A 688 -18.97 1.11 52.15
N ILE A 689 -18.79 2.44 52.16
CA ILE A 689 -17.53 3.13 51.82
C ILE A 689 -16.90 3.79 53.05
N THR A 690 -15.58 3.96 53.03
CA THR A 690 -14.81 4.55 54.14
C THR A 690 -15.08 6.05 54.30
N ASN A 691 -14.73 6.62 55.45
CA ASN A 691 -14.89 8.07 55.67
C ASN A 691 -14.05 8.89 54.68
N ASP A 692 -12.83 8.45 54.33
CA ASP A 692 -12.01 9.14 53.33
C ASP A 692 -12.64 9.08 51.93
N GLN A 693 -13.25 7.94 51.55
CA GLN A 693 -14.01 7.81 50.30
C GLN A 693 -15.25 8.72 50.29
N LYS A 694 -15.95 8.87 51.42
CA LYS A 694 -17.06 9.83 51.55
C LYS A 694 -16.58 11.26 51.39
N THR A 695 -15.46 11.62 52.01
CA THR A 695 -14.84 12.94 51.87
C THR A 695 -14.48 13.21 50.41
N GLU A 696 -13.86 12.27 49.71
CA GLU A 696 -13.53 12.39 48.28
C GLU A 696 -14.78 12.61 47.41
N LEU A 697 -15.85 11.81 47.61
CA LEU A 697 -17.10 11.99 46.85
C LEU A 697 -17.76 13.35 47.11
N LEU A 698 -17.76 13.80 48.36
CA LEU A 698 -18.26 15.13 48.72
C LEU A 698 -17.43 16.24 48.07
N THR A 699 -16.11 16.09 48.05
CA THR A 699 -15.21 17.03 47.37
C THR A 699 -15.58 17.14 45.88
N ARG A 700 -15.78 16.01 45.20
CA ARG A 700 -16.23 16.00 43.79
C ARG A 700 -17.57 16.71 43.59
N LEU A 701 -18.55 16.43 44.46
CA LEU A 701 -19.88 17.07 44.42
C LEU A 701 -19.82 18.59 44.61
N MET A 702 -18.93 19.07 45.48
CA MET A 702 -18.75 20.50 45.74
C MET A 702 -17.97 21.20 44.62
N VAL A 703 -17.01 20.52 43.99
CA VAL A 703 -16.19 21.07 42.91
C VAL A 703 -16.93 21.09 41.57
N LYS A 704 -17.74 20.07 41.26
CA LYS A 704 -18.49 19.96 39.99
C LYS A 704 -19.24 21.24 39.57
N PRO A 705 -20.08 21.89 40.41
CA PRO A 705 -20.78 23.12 40.00
C PRO A 705 -19.85 24.31 39.76
N MET A 706 -18.62 24.29 40.30
CA MET A 706 -17.61 25.33 40.11
C MET A 706 -16.73 25.07 38.87
N PHE A 707 -16.81 23.88 38.27
CA PHE A 707 -15.89 23.42 37.22
C PHE A 707 -15.92 24.30 35.98
N ARG A 708 -17.12 24.61 35.46
CA ARG A 708 -17.25 25.47 34.28
C ARG A 708 -16.65 26.85 34.54
N GLN A 709 -17.03 27.49 35.64
CA GLN A 709 -16.51 28.80 36.02
C GLN A 709 -14.98 28.81 36.17
N ALA A 710 -14.41 27.70 36.66
CA ALA A 710 -12.97 27.56 36.83
C ALA A 710 -12.22 27.55 35.49
N LEU A 711 -12.83 27.06 34.40
CA LEU A 711 -12.20 26.86 33.10
C LEU A 711 -12.79 27.70 31.95
N ASP A 712 -13.81 28.51 32.21
CA ASP A 712 -14.59 29.27 31.21
C ASP A 712 -13.76 30.16 30.27
N ASN A 713 -12.63 30.68 30.78
CA ASN A 713 -11.70 31.52 30.02
C ASN A 713 -10.56 30.75 29.34
N SER A 714 -10.50 29.42 29.51
CA SER A 714 -9.36 28.58 29.13
C SER A 714 -9.70 27.48 28.14
N VAL A 715 -10.95 27.04 28.11
CA VAL A 715 -11.46 25.98 27.23
C VAL A 715 -12.71 26.48 26.52
N GLU A 716 -12.84 26.21 25.23
CA GLU A 716 -14.01 26.57 24.43
C GLU A 716 -15.31 25.98 25.01
N ALA A 717 -16.40 26.74 25.00
CA ALA A 717 -17.64 26.40 25.72
C ALA A 717 -18.23 25.01 25.39
N ASP A 718 -18.26 24.61 24.11
CA ASP A 718 -18.73 23.28 23.70
C ASP A 718 -17.82 22.17 24.25
N LEU A 719 -16.51 22.32 24.06
CA LEU A 719 -15.51 21.38 24.54
C LEU A 719 -15.48 21.32 26.07
N LEU A 720 -15.72 22.43 26.76
CA LEU A 720 -15.80 22.51 28.22
C LEU A 720 -17.00 21.73 28.78
N SER A 721 -18.15 21.80 28.12
CA SER A 721 -19.33 21.01 28.52
C SER A 721 -19.06 19.51 28.39
N ARG A 722 -18.37 19.10 27.33
CA ARG A 722 -18.01 17.70 27.10
C ARG A 722 -16.91 17.22 28.04
N LEU A 723 -15.93 18.07 28.31
CA LEU A 723 -14.88 17.82 29.29
C LEU A 723 -15.46 17.63 30.69
N GLU A 724 -16.43 18.45 31.11
CA GLU A 724 -17.12 18.26 32.39
C GLU A 724 -17.78 16.88 32.48
N ASP A 725 -18.48 16.48 31.42
CA ASP A 725 -19.13 15.18 31.33
C ASP A 725 -18.12 14.02 31.42
N VAL A 726 -17.05 14.06 30.63
CA VAL A 726 -15.98 13.06 30.69
C VAL A 726 -15.30 13.04 32.06
N LEU A 727 -15.03 14.21 32.64
CA LEU A 727 -14.32 14.31 33.90
C LEU A 727 -15.18 13.74 35.04
N PHE A 728 -16.46 14.08 35.15
CA PHE A 728 -17.27 13.68 36.31
C PHE A 728 -18.13 12.44 36.10
N LYS A 729 -18.29 11.93 34.87
CA LYS A 729 -18.95 10.64 34.62
C LYS A 729 -17.95 9.49 34.46
N ILE A 730 -16.75 9.76 33.95
CA ILE A 730 -15.78 8.70 33.57
C ILE A 730 -14.50 8.79 34.41
N SER A 731 -13.84 9.95 34.40
CA SER A 731 -12.50 10.09 35.00
C SER A 731 -12.56 10.10 36.53
N TYR A 732 -13.51 10.85 37.09
CA TYR A 732 -13.83 11.00 38.51
C TYR A 732 -15.34 10.86 38.71
N PRO A 733 -15.90 9.64 38.59
CA PRO A 733 -17.33 9.40 38.70
C PRO A 733 -17.90 10.07 39.95
N THR A 734 -18.93 10.88 39.74
CA THR A 734 -19.58 11.71 40.78
C THR A 734 -21.07 11.43 40.79
N PRO A 735 -21.68 11.19 41.96
CA PRO A 735 -23.10 10.87 42.04
C PRO A 735 -23.97 12.03 41.52
N PRO A 736 -25.12 11.75 40.89
CA PRO A 736 -26.06 12.76 40.38
C PRO A 736 -26.89 13.36 41.52
N MET A 737 -26.22 13.88 42.53
CA MET A 737 -26.81 14.49 43.70
C MET A 737 -26.55 15.99 43.71
N LYS A 738 -27.44 16.76 44.31
CA LYS A 738 -27.15 18.16 44.61
C LYS A 738 -26.09 18.24 45.72
N PRO A 739 -25.20 19.26 45.70
CA PRO A 739 -24.29 19.50 46.80
C PRO A 739 -25.08 19.54 48.13
N PRO A 740 -24.68 18.78 49.16
CA PRO A 740 -25.49 18.62 50.37
C PRO A 740 -25.38 19.81 51.35
N ILE A 741 -24.97 20.99 50.88
CA ILE A 741 -24.66 22.17 51.70
C ILE A 741 -25.28 23.42 51.08
#